data_AF-A0A4V1RWE9-F1
#
_entry.id   AF-A0A4V1RWE9-F1
#
_cell.length_a   1.000
_cell.length_b   1.000
_cell.length_c   1.000
_cell.angle_alpha   90.00
_cell.angle_beta   90.00
_cell.angle_gamma   90.00
#
_symmetry.space_group_name_H-M   'P 1'
#
loop_
_entity.id
_entity.type
_entity.pdbx_description
1 polymer ?
#
loop_
_entity_poly.entity_id
_entity_poly.type
_entity_poly.pdbx_seq_one_letter_code
_entity_poly.pdbx_strand_id
1 'polypeptide(L)'
;MNSTNPALDERNDVQASIERNNRKLTADKIISILNQVRNDKAKSNRRWIWELMQNAKDLPVPKDWGGVSIEIEYLPDQLTFRHNADPFRVADLTGLIQQVSSKASDSSDNNVTGKFGTGFISTHLLSAKIKVAGVVKRPHIGQHRRFQILLDRSGNSSEDLLIKLSSALDQVLLLDQDPAFELIEHYDAERTENDLDTSFTYDLVTGESQESARVGLADLVHTLPATLVNLPKIKQVRVLMPNGTEQTYRRVALQDEEDNDAVSRFEVVQTDSGSPTDTPSRYFVTYETDSFRLLAEVSDFSTWKLVYNTGKQPMLYRDFPLIGSEKFYYPFTLNGYHFFPNERRDSVFLNGTEGVFQANRDILEAAQIATIAFTDWLIKQGATNRFVLATTRLPEADLDDDTKKWYRGLQRSWRANLLSKPLVETEAGTTEALLMVRIPRFTPGSSDEIKVANAELYELVADYLGPASVPRHDLQEFWISAIGPESELNTWGDQPLFINVDELLEIVSGNDSLLAMRLGGDVITDEVKKLSWLNRLYTFLARYKKLDLLKTYSVVPNQKGDLRNLDKLWVERPDELIPAPILDVLDMLDLPWREDLIPRNVHLPGYKHQDRGLSDASKEINKVLNTEEKMGNLVTSDFLSRSDAQTVLVSLLRLTTAETRDNTYRSRLFGYAEELLHLNGGTQRVESLEGFHLGNAAKLFTRLLNQRIEICATLVGLSNTLYGKNDVEAARKWLNDYLVFLDGSAEYKHLIEDGNIVPNRLDILCSYDSLHNYGTPGGQMLDDELLDILHQFNPLKLWPPRLLANGIQLALPKVYKMEELGNELVQEADSAIHYRRHQEFRIPLLSLIEWCETHEMLARTYLGQFVDELGGTFYKLTIEKSDKSKDVMRLLRKPEQLSDLVAIADSNINLAKLRQLVELEPNDILLSKALNFVREQQIEDASFATNFAIGQTMEQLFREALLSVNIPATIQYQGKGDCDYLILNTANEKCFFIEVKSYVIGSKRYPLRMALSQATLAVQQPEKFALCVIPHPLDLTTIDAAYVKRELVYVPGTSGGFEQVIEDWIKLQKLSNQQDQYIALEVTIEKPKVRVSHGFIDDRGKSFADLVRDIIKAIN
;
A
#
# COMPACT_ATOMS: atom_id res chain seq x y z
N MET A 1 -111.32 19.64 55.32
CA MET A 1 -110.76 20.30 56.53
C MET A 1 -109.32 19.87 56.62
N ASN A 2 -108.39 20.74 56.22
CA ASN A 2 -106.94 20.49 56.29
C ASN A 2 -106.44 20.85 57.69
N SER A 3 -105.79 19.90 58.36
CA SER A 3 -104.83 20.19 59.43
C SER A 3 -103.46 19.70 58.96
N THR A 4 -102.64 20.65 58.53
CA THR A 4 -101.21 20.49 58.24
C THR A 4 -100.44 20.32 59.54
N ASN A 5 -99.56 19.31 59.61
CA ASN A 5 -98.56 19.19 60.66
C ASN A 5 -97.24 19.83 60.18
N PRO A 6 -96.69 20.83 60.88
CA PRO A 6 -95.55 21.65 60.44
C PRO A 6 -94.24 21.13 61.06
N ALA A 7 -93.29 20.64 60.25
CA ALA A 7 -91.94 20.34 60.72
C ALA A 7 -90.86 20.34 59.61
N LEU A 8 -91.07 21.06 58.51
CA LEU A 8 -90.13 21.14 57.38
C LEU A 8 -90.19 22.51 56.73
N ASP A 9 -90.07 23.60 57.50
CA ASP A 9 -89.65 24.87 56.90
C ASP A 9 -89.10 25.83 57.95
N GLU A 10 -87.77 25.87 58.03
CA GLU A 10 -86.95 27.06 58.27
C GLU A 10 -85.50 26.60 58.12
N ARG A 11 -85.08 26.32 56.88
CA ARG A 11 -83.65 26.37 56.59
C ARG A 11 -83.25 27.83 56.73
N ASN A 12 -82.57 28.14 57.84
CA ASN A 12 -81.96 29.45 58.07
C ASN A 12 -81.28 29.93 56.78
N ASP A 13 -81.66 31.09 56.25
CA ASP A 13 -81.12 31.65 55.01
C ASP A 13 -79.59 31.69 55.01
N VAL A 14 -78.98 31.84 56.20
CA VAL A 14 -77.53 31.75 56.41
C VAL A 14 -76.99 30.37 56.06
N GLN A 15 -77.64 29.29 56.53
CA GLN A 15 -77.24 27.91 56.27
C GLN A 15 -77.40 27.54 54.79
N ALA A 16 -78.52 27.93 54.17
CA ALA A 16 -78.74 27.73 52.74
C ALA A 16 -77.71 28.49 51.88
N SER A 17 -77.32 29.70 52.30
CA SER A 17 -76.27 30.49 51.65
C SER A 17 -74.88 29.87 51.81
N ILE A 18 -74.52 29.38 53.00
CA ILE A 18 -73.25 28.66 53.25
C ILE A 18 -73.18 27.39 52.38
N GLU A 19 -74.25 26.58 52.35
CA GLU A 19 -74.31 25.37 51.54
C GLU A 19 -74.18 25.68 50.04
N ARG A 20 -74.87 26.72 49.55
CA ARG A 20 -74.76 27.17 48.15
C ARG A 20 -73.35 27.67 47.82
N ASN A 21 -72.73 28.45 48.70
CA ASN A 21 -71.36 28.96 48.50
C ASN A 21 -70.32 27.82 48.52
N ASN A 22 -70.46 26.85 49.43
CA ASN A 22 -69.59 25.67 49.46
C ASN A 22 -69.71 24.83 48.17
N ARG A 23 -70.94 24.64 47.68
CA ARG A 23 -71.18 23.97 46.39
C ARG A 23 -70.62 24.78 45.21
N LYS A 24 -70.67 26.12 45.26
CA LYS A 24 -70.10 26.98 44.22
C LYS A 24 -68.57 26.92 44.20
N LEU A 25 -67.92 27.04 45.35
CA LEU A 25 -66.46 26.88 45.48
C LEU A 25 -66.00 25.51 44.97
N THR A 26 -66.79 24.47 45.23
CA THR A 26 -66.57 23.13 44.70
C THR A 26 -66.65 23.11 43.18
N ALA A 27 -67.68 23.72 42.59
CA ALA A 27 -67.84 23.83 41.14
C ALA A 27 -66.69 24.63 40.49
N ASP A 28 -66.29 25.77 41.07
CA ASP A 28 -65.17 26.59 40.61
C ASP A 28 -63.85 25.79 40.58
N LYS A 29 -63.58 25.03 41.66
CA LYS A 29 -62.40 24.17 41.77
C LYS A 29 -62.40 23.08 40.68
N ILE A 30 -63.53 22.44 40.46
CA ILE A 30 -63.66 21.36 39.46
C ILE A 30 -63.44 21.90 38.04
N ILE A 31 -64.00 23.07 37.70
CA ILE A 31 -63.77 23.71 36.39
C ILE A 31 -62.30 24.08 36.19
N SER A 32 -61.65 24.63 37.22
CA SER A 32 -60.22 24.97 37.16
C SER A 32 -59.36 23.74 36.84
N ILE A 33 -59.62 22.62 37.52
CA ILE A 33 -58.88 21.36 37.31
C ILE A 33 -59.22 20.76 35.93
N LEU A 34 -60.48 20.78 35.49
CA LEU A 34 -60.87 20.31 34.16
C LEU A 34 -60.16 21.09 33.05
N ASN A 35 -60.02 22.40 33.19
CA ASN A 35 -59.29 23.22 32.24
C ASN A 35 -57.79 22.88 32.21
N GLN A 36 -57.17 22.62 33.37
CA GLN A 36 -55.79 22.16 33.44
C GLN A 36 -55.58 20.79 32.75
N VAL A 37 -56.47 19.83 33.02
CA VAL A 37 -56.41 18.48 32.43
C VAL A 37 -56.57 18.54 30.90
N ARG A 38 -57.45 19.41 30.39
CA ARG A 38 -57.63 19.63 28.94
C ARG A 38 -56.42 20.30 28.29
N ASN A 39 -55.71 21.18 29.02
CA ASN A 39 -54.51 21.85 28.51
C ASN A 39 -53.26 20.94 28.49
N ASP A 40 -53.16 19.94 29.38
CA ASP A 40 -52.05 18.95 29.41
C ASP A 40 -52.54 17.55 28.96
N LYS A 41 -53.17 17.51 27.78
CA LYS A 41 -53.88 16.34 27.25
C LYS A 41 -52.98 15.13 27.03
N ALA A 42 -51.78 15.33 26.46
CA ALA A 42 -50.89 14.22 26.09
C ALA A 42 -50.44 13.39 27.30
N LYS A 43 -50.04 14.04 28.41
CA LYS A 43 -49.66 13.33 29.64
C LYS A 43 -50.89 12.76 30.35
N SER A 44 -51.98 13.52 30.40
CA SER A 44 -53.20 13.11 31.09
C SER A 44 -53.88 11.89 30.43
N ASN A 45 -53.74 11.70 29.11
CA ASN A 45 -54.22 10.53 28.38
C ASN A 45 -53.55 9.21 28.83
N ARG A 46 -52.35 9.27 29.40
CA ARG A 46 -51.62 8.10 29.92
C ARG A 46 -51.86 7.87 31.42
N ARG A 47 -52.37 8.88 32.15
CA ARG A 47 -52.52 8.84 33.62
C ARG A 47 -53.86 8.28 34.09
N TRP A 48 -54.95 8.51 33.36
CA TRP A 48 -56.32 8.26 33.86
C TRP A 48 -56.53 6.82 34.37
N ILE A 49 -55.91 5.83 33.71
CA ILE A 49 -56.04 4.42 34.07
C ILE A 49 -55.37 4.12 35.41
N TRP A 50 -54.20 4.73 35.65
CA TRP A 50 -53.47 4.59 36.90
C TRP A 50 -54.23 5.22 38.07
N GLU A 51 -54.94 6.32 37.83
CA GLU A 51 -55.79 6.95 38.85
C GLU A 51 -56.96 6.03 39.26
N LEU A 52 -57.57 5.32 38.29
CA LEU A 52 -58.61 4.33 38.59
C LEU A 52 -58.06 3.12 39.33
N MET A 53 -56.92 2.58 38.91
CA MET A 53 -56.26 1.46 39.58
C MET A 53 -55.78 1.83 40.98
N GLN A 54 -55.34 3.07 41.19
CA GLN A 54 -54.97 3.57 42.51
C GLN A 54 -56.17 3.65 43.44
N ASN A 55 -57.32 4.15 42.96
CA ASN A 55 -58.55 4.16 43.74
C ASN A 55 -58.95 2.75 44.18
N ALA A 56 -58.79 1.75 43.29
CA ALA A 56 -59.07 0.36 43.61
C ALA A 56 -58.05 -0.23 44.63
N LYS A 57 -56.74 0.05 44.45
CA LYS A 57 -55.66 -0.42 45.36
C LYS A 57 -55.84 0.07 46.81
N ASP A 58 -56.26 1.32 46.97
CA ASP A 58 -56.40 1.97 48.28
C ASP A 58 -57.57 1.38 49.10
N LEU A 59 -58.44 0.58 48.47
CA LEU A 59 -59.56 -0.08 49.12
C LEU A 59 -59.17 -1.48 49.63
N PRO A 60 -59.70 -1.89 50.80
CA PRO A 60 -59.49 -3.24 51.31
C PRO A 60 -60.22 -4.29 50.44
N VAL A 61 -59.69 -5.51 50.49
CA VAL A 61 -60.30 -6.74 49.97
C VAL A 61 -60.28 -7.80 51.07
N PRO A 62 -61.19 -8.80 51.05
CA PRO A 62 -61.08 -9.99 51.88
C PRO A 62 -59.69 -10.63 51.79
N LYS A 63 -59.11 -10.99 52.94
CA LYS A 63 -57.72 -11.50 53.02
C LYS A 63 -57.47 -12.72 52.14
N ASP A 64 -58.45 -13.61 52.02
CA ASP A 64 -58.34 -14.87 51.28
C ASP A 64 -58.26 -14.67 49.76
N TRP A 65 -58.63 -13.49 49.24
CA TRP A 65 -58.56 -13.20 47.81
C TRP A 65 -57.14 -12.84 47.34
N GLY A 66 -56.26 -12.45 48.28
CA GLY A 66 -54.85 -12.16 48.02
C GLY A 66 -54.55 -10.83 47.32
N GLY A 67 -55.57 -10.11 46.82
CA GLY A 67 -55.41 -8.79 46.21
C GLY A 67 -56.64 -8.34 45.41
N VAL A 68 -56.55 -7.15 44.83
CA VAL A 68 -57.60 -6.56 43.98
C VAL A 68 -57.51 -7.13 42.56
N SER A 69 -58.64 -7.54 42.01
CA SER A 69 -58.80 -7.94 40.62
C SER A 69 -59.55 -6.85 39.86
N ILE A 70 -59.00 -6.46 38.71
CA ILE A 70 -59.47 -5.33 37.90
C ILE A 70 -59.85 -5.84 36.51
N GLU A 71 -60.93 -5.29 35.95
CA GLU A 71 -61.36 -5.51 34.58
C GLU A 71 -61.57 -4.19 33.86
N ILE A 72 -61.07 -4.12 32.63
CA ILE A 72 -61.21 -2.97 31.74
C ILE A 72 -61.84 -3.46 30.45
N GLU A 73 -63.07 -3.04 30.19
CA GLU A 73 -63.79 -3.34 28.97
C GLU A 73 -63.75 -2.12 28.05
N TYR A 74 -63.12 -2.29 26.88
CA TYR A 74 -63.00 -1.26 25.86
C TYR A 74 -63.81 -1.64 24.63
N LEU A 75 -64.87 -0.88 24.37
CA LEU A 75 -65.74 -0.96 23.21
C LEU A 75 -65.57 0.30 22.34
N PRO A 76 -66.02 0.29 21.06
CA PRO A 76 -65.83 1.42 20.15
C PRO A 76 -66.39 2.77 20.65
N ASP A 77 -67.48 2.73 21.41
CA ASP A 77 -68.24 3.88 21.91
C ASP A 77 -68.27 3.97 23.44
N GLN A 78 -67.62 3.04 24.16
CA GLN A 78 -67.70 2.96 25.61
C GLN A 78 -66.44 2.35 26.23
N LEU A 79 -66.02 2.85 27.39
CA LEU A 79 -65.01 2.22 28.23
C LEU A 79 -65.58 1.99 29.63
N THR A 80 -65.41 0.78 30.17
CA THR A 80 -65.86 0.43 31.52
C THR A 80 -64.73 -0.13 32.35
N PHE A 81 -64.51 0.44 33.53
CA PHE A 81 -63.52 -0.02 34.51
C PHE A 81 -64.25 -0.64 35.71
N ARG A 82 -63.90 -1.87 36.09
CA ARG A 82 -64.51 -2.61 37.20
C ARG A 82 -63.47 -3.17 38.17
N HIS A 83 -63.82 -3.29 39.46
CA HIS A 83 -62.96 -3.96 40.45
C HIS A 83 -63.76 -4.63 41.58
N ASN A 84 -63.12 -5.59 42.26
CA ASN A 84 -63.72 -6.36 43.38
C ASN A 84 -63.44 -5.80 44.79
N ALA A 85 -62.74 -4.67 44.92
CA ALA A 85 -62.49 -4.05 46.22
C ALA A 85 -63.78 -3.68 46.98
N ASP A 86 -63.66 -3.40 48.27
CA ASP A 86 -64.80 -3.18 49.19
C ASP A 86 -65.83 -2.14 48.71
N PRO A 87 -67.12 -2.30 49.09
CA PRO A 87 -68.21 -1.39 48.73
C PRO A 87 -67.95 0.06 49.13
N PHE A 88 -68.59 0.99 48.41
CA PHE A 88 -68.58 2.41 48.74
C PHE A 88 -69.16 2.68 50.12
N ARG A 89 -68.65 3.68 50.81
CA ARG A 89 -69.33 4.34 51.93
C ARG A 89 -70.06 5.57 51.40
N VAL A 90 -71.04 6.07 52.17
CA VAL A 90 -71.73 7.32 51.83
C VAL A 90 -70.75 8.48 51.67
N ALA A 91 -69.70 8.53 52.49
CA ALA A 91 -68.62 9.52 52.40
C ALA A 91 -67.81 9.41 51.09
N ASP A 92 -67.69 8.21 50.52
CA ASP A 92 -66.97 8.00 49.26
C ASP A 92 -67.82 8.51 48.08
N LEU A 93 -69.14 8.30 48.11
CA LEU A 93 -70.07 8.83 47.11
C LEU A 93 -70.14 10.37 47.14
N THR A 94 -70.31 10.96 48.32
CA THR A 94 -70.34 12.42 48.46
C THR A 94 -68.98 13.02 48.13
N GLY A 95 -67.88 12.38 48.52
CA GLY A 95 -66.51 12.76 48.15
C GLY A 95 -66.26 12.71 46.65
N LEU A 96 -66.76 11.70 45.94
CA LEU A 96 -66.66 11.57 44.49
C LEU A 96 -67.45 12.67 43.75
N ILE A 97 -68.65 13.01 44.25
CA ILE A 97 -69.49 14.07 43.67
C ILE A 97 -68.90 15.45 43.97
N GLN A 98 -68.52 15.73 45.22
CA GLN A 98 -68.05 17.05 45.65
C GLN A 98 -66.54 17.25 45.48
N GLN A 99 -65.79 16.23 45.07
CA GLN A 99 -64.34 16.31 44.94
C GLN A 99 -63.62 16.76 46.23
N VAL A 100 -64.11 16.29 47.37
CA VAL A 100 -63.48 16.48 48.69
C VAL A 100 -62.82 15.18 49.10
N SER A 101 -61.54 15.25 49.51
CA SER A 101 -60.86 14.07 50.06
C SER A 101 -61.50 13.71 51.39
N SER A 102 -62.05 12.50 51.50
CA SER A 102 -62.59 11.96 52.75
C SER A 102 -61.50 11.48 53.72
N LYS A 103 -60.21 11.52 53.32
CA LYS A 103 -59.07 11.01 54.09
C LYS A 103 -58.41 12.13 54.91
N ALA A 104 -58.24 11.92 56.22
CA ALA A 104 -57.67 12.88 57.17
C ALA A 104 -56.22 13.25 56.80
N SER A 105 -55.83 14.52 57.04
CA SER A 105 -54.51 15.06 56.69
C SER A 105 -53.33 14.41 57.43
N ASP A 106 -53.58 13.75 58.56
CA ASP A 106 -52.58 13.21 59.49
C ASP A 106 -52.64 11.68 59.68
N SER A 107 -53.24 10.91 58.76
CA SER A 107 -53.16 9.45 58.88
C SER A 107 -51.73 8.96 58.63
N SER A 108 -51.06 8.48 59.68
CA SER A 108 -49.73 7.83 59.67
C SER A 108 -49.70 6.48 58.95
N ASP A 109 -50.70 6.20 58.11
CA ASP A 109 -50.82 4.93 57.42
C ASP A 109 -50.06 5.02 56.08
N ASN A 110 -48.81 4.53 56.10
CA ASN A 110 -47.92 4.47 54.94
C ASN A 110 -48.52 3.71 53.73
N ASN A 111 -49.64 3.01 53.91
CA ASN A 111 -50.33 2.26 52.87
C ASN A 111 -51.24 3.09 51.96
N VAL A 112 -51.50 4.36 52.27
CA VAL A 112 -52.40 5.23 51.51
C VAL A 112 -51.59 6.16 50.60
N THR A 113 -51.59 5.89 49.29
CA THR A 113 -50.78 6.64 48.32
C THR A 113 -51.44 7.97 47.89
N GLY A 114 -52.76 8.14 48.09
CA GLY A 114 -53.52 9.32 47.64
C GLY A 114 -53.62 10.46 48.66
N LYS A 115 -52.93 11.59 48.42
CA LYS A 115 -53.10 12.85 49.18
C LYS A 115 -53.97 13.91 48.47
N PHE A 116 -54.32 13.69 47.20
CA PHE A 116 -55.00 14.69 46.37
C PHE A 116 -56.20 14.06 45.66
N GLY A 117 -57.42 14.41 46.07
CA GLY A 117 -58.68 13.98 45.44
C GLY A 117 -58.92 14.56 44.02
N THR A 118 -57.86 14.85 43.28
CA THR A 118 -57.88 15.43 41.93
C THR A 118 -57.69 14.38 40.83
N GLY A 119 -57.12 13.23 41.16
CA GLY A 119 -56.80 12.14 40.22
C GLY A 119 -57.99 11.66 39.39
N PHE A 120 -59.15 11.45 40.03
CA PHE A 120 -60.37 11.02 39.34
C PHE A 120 -60.84 12.00 38.26
N ILE A 121 -60.51 13.31 38.38
CA ILE A 121 -60.88 14.29 37.35
C ILE A 121 -60.15 14.03 36.03
N SER A 122 -58.95 13.46 36.05
CA SER A 122 -58.22 13.10 34.83
C SER A 122 -59.02 12.18 33.91
N THR A 123 -59.91 11.34 34.47
CA THR A 123 -60.77 10.43 33.70
C THR A 123 -61.83 11.15 32.86
N HIS A 124 -62.07 12.45 33.09
CA HIS A 124 -63.02 13.24 32.31
C HIS A 124 -62.52 13.57 30.88
N LEU A 125 -61.27 13.21 30.56
CA LEU A 125 -60.79 13.14 29.18
C LEU A 125 -61.48 12.04 28.37
N LEU A 126 -61.91 10.97 29.04
CA LEU A 126 -62.70 9.90 28.42
C LEU A 126 -64.15 10.32 28.25
N SER A 127 -64.75 10.94 29.26
CA SER A 127 -66.10 11.49 29.14
C SER A 127 -66.40 12.54 30.21
N ALA A 128 -67.09 13.61 29.82
CA ALA A 128 -67.62 14.58 30.79
C ALA A 128 -68.79 14.02 31.62
N LYS A 129 -69.38 12.90 31.19
CA LYS A 129 -70.46 12.21 31.86
C LYS A 129 -69.99 10.81 32.21
N ILE A 130 -69.94 10.51 33.51
CA ILE A 130 -69.44 9.23 34.00
C ILE A 130 -70.58 8.54 34.73
N LYS A 131 -70.92 7.33 34.30
CA LYS A 131 -71.91 6.51 34.98
C LYS A 131 -71.19 5.66 36.03
N VAL A 132 -71.56 5.87 37.29
CA VAL A 132 -70.94 5.19 38.44
C VAL A 132 -71.98 4.22 39.01
N ALA A 133 -71.61 2.95 39.10
CA ALA A 133 -72.46 1.91 39.67
C ALA A 133 -71.69 1.10 40.70
N GLY A 134 -72.42 0.56 41.67
CA GLY A 134 -71.89 -0.42 42.61
C GLY A 134 -72.74 -0.59 43.84
N VAL A 135 -72.11 -1.00 44.93
CA VAL A 135 -72.77 -1.24 46.22
C VAL A 135 -72.29 -0.22 47.24
N VAL A 136 -73.22 0.38 47.98
CA VAL A 136 -72.93 1.28 49.10
C VAL A 136 -73.28 0.61 50.43
N LYS A 137 -72.30 0.57 51.33
CA LYS A 137 -72.43 0.10 52.71
C LYS A 137 -72.96 1.22 53.59
N ARG A 138 -74.00 0.91 54.35
CA ARG A 138 -74.64 1.81 55.32
C ARG A 138 -74.31 1.35 56.74
N PRO A 139 -73.14 1.74 57.29
CA PRO A 139 -72.60 1.16 58.52
C PRO A 139 -73.53 1.35 59.73
N HIS A 140 -74.29 2.44 59.80
CA HIS A 140 -75.19 2.72 60.92
C HIS A 140 -76.45 1.84 60.96
N ILE A 141 -76.84 1.25 59.83
CA ILE A 141 -78.03 0.40 59.69
C ILE A 141 -77.72 -1.02 59.21
N GLY A 142 -76.44 -1.34 58.96
CA GLY A 142 -75.97 -2.67 58.56
C GLY A 142 -76.43 -3.13 57.17
N GLN A 143 -76.86 -2.22 56.30
CA GLN A 143 -77.42 -2.55 54.98
C GLN A 143 -76.43 -2.28 53.85
N HIS A 144 -76.57 -3.05 52.77
CA HIS A 144 -75.91 -2.82 51.49
C HIS A 144 -76.96 -2.47 50.46
N ARG A 145 -76.75 -1.41 49.68
CA ARG A 145 -77.67 -1.03 48.61
C ARG A 145 -76.94 -0.90 47.29
N ARG A 146 -77.55 -1.39 46.22
CA ARG A 146 -77.08 -1.13 44.86
C ARG A 146 -77.38 0.32 44.52
N PHE A 147 -76.46 0.98 43.82
CA PHE A 147 -76.68 2.31 43.32
C PHE A 147 -76.19 2.46 41.89
N GLN A 148 -76.78 3.42 41.19
CA GLN A 148 -76.29 3.89 39.91
C GLN A 148 -76.55 5.39 39.80
N ILE A 149 -75.49 6.19 39.75
CA ILE A 149 -75.56 7.65 39.64
C ILE A 149 -74.85 8.13 38.38
N LEU A 150 -75.33 9.23 37.80
CA LEU A 150 -74.67 9.90 36.68
C LEU A 150 -73.90 11.11 37.20
N LEU A 151 -72.58 11.06 37.09
CA LEU A 151 -71.71 12.19 37.38
C LEU A 151 -71.57 13.06 36.11
N ASP A 152 -72.37 14.13 36.03
CA ASP A 152 -72.35 15.05 34.90
C ASP A 152 -71.48 16.28 35.19
N ARG A 153 -70.37 16.40 34.45
CA ARG A 153 -69.47 17.56 34.48
C ARG A 153 -69.50 18.39 33.19
N SER A 154 -70.51 18.19 32.34
CA SER A 154 -70.62 18.84 31.03
C SER A 154 -71.08 20.31 31.15
N GLY A 155 -70.37 21.17 31.87
CA GLY A 155 -70.73 22.58 32.04
C GLY A 155 -69.66 23.57 31.62
N ASN A 156 -70.08 24.71 31.07
CA ASN A 156 -69.19 25.80 30.60
C ASN A 156 -69.03 26.93 31.63
N SER A 157 -69.79 26.91 32.72
CA SER A 157 -69.69 27.85 33.84
C SER A 157 -69.91 27.14 35.17
N SER A 158 -69.42 27.75 36.26
CA SER A 158 -69.58 27.21 37.61
C SER A 158 -71.03 27.10 38.04
N GLU A 159 -71.89 28.03 37.57
CA GLU A 159 -73.33 28.00 37.81
C GLU A 159 -74.01 26.76 37.17
N ASP A 160 -73.65 26.39 35.94
CA ASP A 160 -74.20 25.21 35.28
C ASP A 160 -73.71 23.91 35.94
N LEU A 161 -72.42 23.87 36.30
CA LEU A 161 -71.85 22.71 36.99
C LEU A 161 -72.47 22.52 38.39
N LEU A 162 -72.79 23.61 39.10
CA LEU A 162 -73.45 23.56 40.41
C LEU A 162 -74.83 22.90 40.35
N ILE A 163 -75.60 23.15 39.28
CA ILE A 163 -76.92 22.53 39.08
C ILE A 163 -76.77 21.01 38.91
N LYS A 164 -75.85 20.58 38.06
CA LYS A 164 -75.56 19.16 37.79
C LYS A 164 -75.05 18.43 39.03
N LEU A 165 -74.14 19.06 39.77
CA LEU A 165 -73.65 18.58 41.07
C LEU A 165 -74.75 18.40 42.11
N SER A 166 -75.64 19.40 42.21
CA SER A 166 -76.75 19.35 43.17
C SER A 166 -77.71 18.21 42.83
N SER A 167 -78.03 18.00 41.55
CA SER A 167 -78.88 16.89 41.12
C SER A 167 -78.30 15.52 41.51
N ALA A 168 -76.98 15.30 41.36
CA ALA A 168 -76.34 14.06 41.78
C ALA A 168 -76.35 13.88 43.30
N LEU A 169 -76.14 14.95 44.07
CA LEU A 169 -76.23 14.92 45.55
C LEU A 169 -77.66 14.64 46.02
N ASP A 170 -78.66 15.21 45.35
CA ASP A 170 -80.07 15.00 45.70
C ASP A 170 -80.47 13.52 45.49
N GLN A 171 -79.92 12.84 44.46
CA GLN A 171 -80.10 11.38 44.31
C GLN A 171 -79.50 10.61 45.50
N VAL A 172 -78.31 11.00 45.96
CA VAL A 172 -77.67 10.37 47.13
C VAL A 172 -78.45 10.65 48.43
N LEU A 173 -79.11 11.80 48.56
CA LEU A 173 -79.97 12.10 49.71
C LEU A 173 -81.22 11.18 49.78
N LEU A 174 -81.64 10.61 48.67
CA LEU A 174 -82.79 9.70 48.57
C LEU A 174 -82.42 8.21 48.73
N LEU A 175 -81.17 7.89 49.08
CA LEU A 175 -80.64 6.52 49.22
C LEU A 175 -81.53 5.53 50.01
N ASP A 176 -82.29 6.00 51.00
CA ASP A 176 -83.16 5.17 51.84
C ASP A 176 -84.59 5.04 51.32
N GLN A 177 -85.01 5.95 50.44
CA GLN A 177 -86.42 6.17 50.09
C GLN A 177 -86.70 5.85 48.63
N ASP A 178 -85.69 5.91 47.77
CA ASP A 178 -85.84 5.70 46.33
C ASP A 178 -85.68 4.20 45.98
N PRO A 179 -86.70 3.57 45.36
CA PRO A 179 -86.64 2.18 44.89
C PRO A 179 -85.50 1.89 43.91
N ALA A 180 -84.93 2.91 43.26
CA ALA A 180 -83.76 2.77 42.40
C ALA A 180 -82.51 2.30 43.14
N PHE A 181 -82.49 2.37 44.48
CA PHE A 181 -81.41 1.85 45.33
C PHE A 181 -81.81 0.53 46.00
N GLU A 182 -81.74 -0.57 45.24
CA GLU A 182 -82.11 -1.91 45.67
C GLU A 182 -81.33 -2.37 46.92
N LEU A 183 -82.03 -2.94 47.92
CA LEU A 183 -81.41 -3.55 49.11
C LEU A 183 -80.82 -4.92 48.75
N ILE A 184 -79.54 -5.12 49.07
CA ILE A 184 -78.85 -6.41 48.91
C ILE A 184 -78.67 -7.03 50.30
N GLU A 185 -79.42 -8.10 50.56
CA GLU A 185 -79.25 -8.89 51.77
C GLU A 185 -77.96 -9.72 51.68
N HIS A 186 -77.28 -9.95 52.82
CA HIS A 186 -76.12 -10.84 52.92
C HIS A 186 -74.92 -10.57 51.99
N TYR A 187 -74.81 -9.38 51.39
CA TYR A 187 -73.75 -9.01 50.44
C TYR A 187 -72.33 -9.42 50.87
N ASP A 188 -71.92 -9.11 52.11
CA ASP A 188 -70.57 -9.42 52.59
C ASP A 188 -70.27 -10.93 52.62
N ALA A 189 -71.30 -11.78 52.79
CA ALA A 189 -71.17 -13.24 52.89
C ALA A 189 -71.30 -13.97 51.55
N GLU A 190 -72.02 -13.39 50.59
CA GLU A 190 -72.31 -14.01 49.30
C GLU A 190 -71.36 -13.58 48.17
N ARG A 191 -70.69 -12.43 48.32
CA ARG A 191 -69.73 -11.96 47.30
C ARG A 191 -68.51 -12.86 47.18
N THR A 192 -68.02 -12.99 45.96
CA THR A 192 -66.85 -13.76 45.55
C THR A 192 -65.80 -12.84 44.92
N GLU A 193 -64.58 -13.36 44.71
CA GLU A 193 -63.52 -12.58 44.08
C GLU A 193 -63.86 -12.10 42.65
N ASN A 194 -64.79 -12.79 41.98
CA ASN A 194 -65.22 -12.48 40.62
C ASN A 194 -66.29 -11.38 40.56
N ASP A 195 -66.87 -10.99 41.70
CA ASP A 195 -67.89 -9.96 41.76
C ASP A 195 -67.24 -8.57 41.71
N LEU A 196 -67.13 -8.03 40.49
CA LEU A 196 -66.54 -6.71 40.21
C LEU A 196 -67.58 -5.59 40.37
N ASP A 197 -68.22 -5.52 41.54
CA ASP A 197 -69.40 -4.68 41.77
C ASP A 197 -69.17 -3.17 41.57
N THR A 198 -67.95 -2.66 41.81
CA THR A 198 -67.65 -1.25 41.55
C THR A 198 -67.34 -1.04 40.08
N SER A 199 -68.12 -0.18 39.40
CA SER A 199 -68.00 0.09 37.97
C SER A 199 -68.04 1.58 37.64
N PHE A 200 -67.11 2.02 36.78
CA PHE A 200 -67.08 3.35 36.16
C PHE A 200 -67.18 3.20 34.65
N THR A 201 -68.27 3.73 34.07
CA THR A 201 -68.54 3.65 32.63
C THR A 201 -68.46 5.03 31.99
N TYR A 202 -67.69 5.13 30.92
CA TYR A 202 -67.37 6.34 30.17
C TYR A 202 -67.90 6.20 28.74
N ASP A 203 -68.79 7.11 28.34
CA ASP A 203 -69.26 7.16 26.96
C ASP A 203 -68.22 7.89 26.08
N LEU A 204 -67.66 7.20 25.08
CA LEU A 204 -66.61 7.69 24.19
C LEU A 204 -67.19 8.36 22.94
N VAL A 205 -68.01 9.39 23.15
CA VAL A 205 -68.84 10.01 22.09
C VAL A 205 -68.04 10.86 21.10
N THR A 206 -66.83 11.30 21.47
CA THR A 206 -65.98 12.20 20.65
C THR A 206 -64.74 11.48 20.11
N GLY A 207 -64.21 11.92 18.97
CA GLY A 207 -62.93 11.42 18.47
C GLY A 207 -61.78 11.63 19.46
N GLU A 208 -61.83 12.69 20.26
CA GLU A 208 -60.85 12.96 21.31
C GLU A 208 -60.92 11.94 22.47
N SER A 209 -62.13 11.57 22.89
CA SER A 209 -62.32 10.55 23.95
C SER A 209 -61.89 9.16 23.50
N GLN A 210 -62.21 8.81 22.25
CA GLN A 210 -61.79 7.53 21.65
C GLN A 210 -60.27 7.44 21.57
N GLU A 211 -59.61 8.52 21.13
CA GLU A 211 -58.15 8.58 21.08
C GLU A 211 -57.51 8.51 22.48
N SER A 212 -58.10 9.17 23.47
CA SER A 212 -57.58 9.15 24.85
C SER A 212 -57.68 7.76 25.49
N ALA A 213 -58.77 7.02 25.23
CA ALA A 213 -58.91 5.62 25.63
C ALA A 213 -57.88 4.73 24.94
N ARG A 214 -57.75 4.86 23.62
CA ARG A 214 -56.81 4.09 22.79
C ARG A 214 -55.37 4.29 23.24
N VAL A 215 -54.95 5.55 23.46
CA VAL A 215 -53.59 5.88 23.92
C VAL A 215 -53.31 5.34 25.33
N GLY A 216 -54.25 5.50 26.27
CA GLY A 216 -54.08 5.00 27.64
C GLY A 216 -53.94 3.48 27.70
N LEU A 217 -54.75 2.75 26.93
CA LEU A 217 -54.68 1.28 26.87
C LEU A 217 -53.45 0.79 26.11
N ALA A 218 -53.04 1.48 25.04
CA ALA A 218 -51.80 1.13 24.33
C ALA A 218 -50.56 1.32 25.22
N ASP A 219 -50.55 2.34 26.08
CA ASP A 219 -49.47 2.57 27.06
C ASP A 219 -49.47 1.53 28.20
N LEU A 220 -50.66 1.10 28.64
CA LEU A 220 -50.84 0.12 29.71
C LEU A 220 -50.06 -1.17 29.46
N VAL A 221 -50.09 -1.69 28.22
CA VAL A 221 -49.39 -2.94 27.85
C VAL A 221 -47.89 -2.90 28.17
N HIS A 222 -47.26 -1.73 28.00
CA HIS A 222 -45.83 -1.57 28.22
C HIS A 222 -45.45 -1.32 29.67
N THR A 223 -46.36 -0.80 30.49
CA THR A 223 -46.08 -0.25 31.82
C THR A 223 -46.68 -1.10 32.94
N LEU A 224 -47.82 -1.76 32.70
CA LEU A 224 -48.51 -2.63 33.64
C LEU A 224 -47.65 -3.79 34.17
N PRO A 225 -46.84 -4.50 33.37
CA PRO A 225 -46.03 -5.59 33.88
C PRO A 225 -45.07 -5.17 35.00
N ALA A 226 -44.33 -4.07 34.79
CA ALA A 226 -43.46 -3.51 35.83
C ALA A 226 -44.27 -3.01 37.05
N THR A 227 -45.46 -2.43 36.83
CA THR A 227 -46.35 -2.02 37.91
C THR A 227 -46.80 -3.20 38.76
N LEU A 228 -47.20 -4.33 38.15
CA LEU A 228 -47.62 -5.52 38.88
C LEU A 228 -46.49 -6.09 39.73
N VAL A 229 -45.25 -6.07 39.24
CA VAL A 229 -44.06 -6.44 40.03
C VAL A 229 -43.90 -5.50 41.24
N ASN A 230 -44.02 -4.20 41.02
CA ASN A 230 -43.92 -3.18 42.08
C ASN A 230 -45.08 -3.18 43.08
N LEU A 231 -46.27 -3.65 42.68
CA LEU A 231 -47.50 -3.51 43.43
C LEU A 231 -48.19 -4.87 43.64
N PRO A 232 -47.83 -5.62 44.70
CA PRO A 232 -48.43 -6.94 44.96
C PRO A 232 -49.91 -6.89 45.37
N LYS A 233 -50.44 -5.71 45.76
CA LYS A 233 -51.86 -5.53 46.12
C LYS A 233 -52.81 -5.70 44.93
N ILE A 234 -52.35 -5.51 43.70
CA ILE A 234 -53.14 -5.82 42.50
C ILE A 234 -52.77 -7.23 42.06
N LYS A 235 -53.74 -8.13 42.14
CA LYS A 235 -53.55 -9.55 41.84
C LYS A 235 -53.55 -9.80 40.33
N GLN A 236 -54.51 -9.21 39.63
CA GLN A 236 -54.73 -9.44 38.21
C GLN A 236 -55.43 -8.24 37.56
N VAL A 237 -55.11 -8.01 36.28
CA VAL A 237 -55.82 -7.06 35.42
C VAL A 237 -56.27 -7.79 34.16
N ARG A 238 -57.55 -7.67 33.83
CA ARG A 238 -58.15 -8.18 32.59
C ARG A 238 -58.53 -7.02 31.68
N VAL A 239 -58.21 -7.11 30.40
CA VAL A 239 -58.51 -6.09 29.40
C VAL A 239 -59.27 -6.74 28.25
N LEU A 240 -60.54 -6.42 28.10
CA LEU A 240 -61.38 -6.84 26.97
C LEU A 240 -61.32 -5.76 25.89
N MET A 241 -60.83 -6.12 24.70
CA MET A 241 -60.62 -5.23 23.57
C MET A 241 -61.82 -5.21 22.61
N PRO A 242 -61.98 -4.19 21.75
CA PRO A 242 -63.14 -4.06 20.85
C PRO A 242 -63.31 -5.20 19.84
N ASN A 243 -62.23 -5.92 19.55
CA ASN A 243 -62.22 -7.09 18.67
C ASN A 243 -62.66 -8.39 19.38
N GLY A 244 -63.06 -8.33 20.65
CA GLY A 244 -63.45 -9.48 21.47
C GLY A 244 -62.28 -10.22 22.12
N THR A 245 -61.04 -9.75 21.91
CA THR A 245 -59.84 -10.32 22.54
C THR A 245 -59.78 -9.95 24.01
N GLU A 246 -59.54 -10.93 24.88
CA GLU A 246 -59.34 -10.72 26.31
C GLU A 246 -57.88 -10.96 26.67
N GLN A 247 -57.24 -9.97 27.28
CA GLN A 247 -55.87 -10.05 27.78
C GLN A 247 -55.85 -10.02 29.30
N THR A 248 -55.24 -11.04 29.90
CA THR A 248 -55.07 -11.13 31.35
C THR A 248 -53.59 -10.99 31.71
N TYR A 249 -53.30 -10.13 32.68
CA TYR A 249 -51.96 -9.91 33.23
C TYR A 249 -51.92 -10.35 34.70
N ARG A 250 -50.98 -11.23 35.05
CA ARG A 250 -50.79 -11.72 36.41
C ARG A 250 -49.32 -11.87 36.75
N ARG A 251 -48.92 -11.39 37.93
CA ARG A 251 -47.57 -11.62 38.46
C ARG A 251 -47.46 -13.01 39.10
N VAL A 252 -46.36 -13.68 38.82
CA VAL A 252 -45.91 -14.93 39.43
C VAL A 252 -44.53 -14.69 40.02
N ALA A 253 -44.35 -14.99 41.31
CA ALA A 253 -43.04 -14.98 41.96
C ALA A 253 -42.37 -16.33 41.75
N LEU A 254 -41.12 -16.33 41.30
CA LEU A 254 -40.32 -17.54 41.12
C LEU A 254 -39.39 -17.65 42.33
N GLN A 255 -39.48 -18.74 43.08
CA GLN A 255 -38.60 -19.02 44.20
C GLN A 255 -37.45 -19.91 43.71
N ASP A 256 -36.22 -19.44 43.88
CA ASP A 256 -35.00 -20.24 43.68
C ASP A 256 -34.26 -20.39 45.02
N GLU A 257 -33.69 -21.57 45.28
CA GLU A 257 -32.93 -21.88 46.51
C GLU A 257 -31.58 -21.15 46.59
N GLU A 258 -31.10 -20.55 45.49
CA GLU A 258 -29.79 -19.88 45.39
C GLU A 258 -29.85 -18.35 45.40
N ASP A 259 -31.04 -17.74 45.49
CA ASP A 259 -31.17 -16.29 45.52
C ASP A 259 -30.69 -15.72 46.87
N ASN A 260 -29.89 -14.65 46.83
CA ASN A 260 -29.55 -13.84 48.00
C ASN A 260 -30.83 -13.13 48.49
N ASP A 261 -30.99 -12.92 49.81
CA ASP A 261 -32.21 -12.33 50.42
C ASP A 261 -32.67 -10.99 49.77
N ALA A 262 -31.77 -10.27 49.10
CA ALA A 262 -32.07 -9.00 48.44
C ALA A 262 -32.53 -9.13 46.97
N VAL A 263 -32.37 -10.28 46.30
CA VAL A 263 -32.70 -10.46 44.88
C VAL A 263 -33.91 -11.38 44.71
N SER A 264 -34.80 -11.06 43.78
CA SER A 264 -35.98 -11.89 43.49
C SER A 264 -36.35 -11.88 42.02
N ARG A 265 -36.96 -12.96 41.55
CA ARG A 265 -37.35 -13.17 40.16
C ARG A 265 -38.86 -13.21 40.02
N PHE A 266 -39.38 -12.54 38.99
CA PHE A 266 -40.81 -12.48 38.69
C PHE A 266 -41.07 -12.73 37.22
N GLU A 267 -42.14 -13.46 36.96
CA GLU A 267 -42.76 -13.57 35.64
C GLU A 267 -44.09 -12.81 35.68
N VAL A 268 -44.34 -11.98 34.68
CA VAL A 268 -45.68 -11.45 34.42
C VAL A 268 -46.26 -12.21 33.24
N VAL A 269 -47.15 -13.14 33.58
CA VAL A 269 -47.86 -13.97 32.60
C VAL A 269 -48.91 -13.11 31.92
N GLN A 270 -48.88 -13.12 30.58
CA GLN A 270 -49.88 -12.49 29.74
C GLN A 270 -50.61 -13.57 28.94
N THR A 271 -51.89 -13.82 29.24
CA THR A 271 -52.71 -14.79 28.50
C THR A 271 -53.71 -14.07 27.60
N ASP A 272 -53.85 -14.55 26.37
CA ASP A 272 -54.82 -14.05 25.38
C ASP A 272 -55.88 -15.14 25.10
N SER A 273 -57.16 -14.79 25.16
CA SER A 273 -58.27 -15.72 24.90
C SER A 273 -58.29 -16.26 23.45
N GLY A 274 -57.65 -15.58 22.50
CA GLY A 274 -57.55 -15.97 21.09
C GLY A 274 -56.29 -16.77 20.71
N SER A 275 -55.27 -16.81 21.57
CA SER A 275 -54.08 -17.65 21.41
C SER A 275 -53.45 -17.95 22.78
N PRO A 276 -53.86 -19.06 23.44
CA PRO A 276 -53.40 -19.39 24.79
C PRO A 276 -51.89 -19.65 24.91
N THR A 277 -51.16 -19.74 23.79
CA THR A 277 -49.78 -20.25 23.74
C THR A 277 -48.74 -19.32 23.10
N ASP A 278 -49.11 -18.16 22.55
CA ASP A 278 -48.17 -17.32 21.76
C ASP A 278 -47.86 -15.92 22.33
N THR A 279 -48.46 -15.49 23.44
CA THR A 279 -48.10 -14.20 24.05
C THR A 279 -46.90 -14.36 24.98
N PRO A 280 -45.75 -13.70 24.72
CA PRO A 280 -44.57 -13.86 25.56
C PRO A 280 -44.79 -13.21 26.94
N SER A 281 -44.63 -14.00 27.99
CA SER A 281 -44.47 -13.50 29.36
C SER A 281 -43.32 -12.51 29.43
N ARG A 282 -43.38 -11.57 30.39
CA ARG A 282 -42.28 -10.63 30.67
C ARG A 282 -41.58 -11.03 31.96
N TYR A 283 -40.24 -11.02 31.94
CA TYR A 283 -39.42 -11.50 33.04
C TYR A 283 -38.67 -10.35 33.70
N PHE A 284 -38.73 -10.31 35.03
CA PHE A 284 -38.13 -9.25 35.82
C PHE A 284 -37.26 -9.84 36.92
N VAL A 285 -36.13 -9.18 37.15
CA VAL A 285 -35.25 -9.42 38.29
C VAL A 285 -35.24 -8.16 39.12
N THR A 286 -35.36 -8.31 40.43
CA THR A 286 -35.42 -7.17 41.34
C THR A 286 -34.33 -7.22 42.37
N TYR A 287 -33.83 -6.04 42.75
CA TYR A 287 -33.00 -5.85 43.93
C TYR A 287 -33.78 -4.99 44.93
N GLU A 288 -34.08 -5.54 46.10
CA GLU A 288 -34.95 -4.93 47.10
C GLU A 288 -34.21 -4.52 48.37
N THR A 289 -34.63 -3.38 48.93
CA THR A 289 -34.18 -2.83 50.20
C THR A 289 -35.40 -2.34 50.98
N ASP A 290 -35.22 -1.94 52.24
CA ASP A 290 -36.30 -1.37 53.06
C ASP A 290 -36.88 -0.06 52.49
N SER A 291 -36.11 0.66 51.66
CA SER A 291 -36.48 2.00 51.16
C SER A 291 -36.95 2.02 49.71
N PHE A 292 -36.48 1.07 48.89
CA PHE A 292 -36.75 1.04 47.46
C PHE A 292 -36.51 -0.34 46.84
N ARG A 293 -36.99 -0.51 45.60
CA ARG A 293 -36.73 -1.66 44.74
C ARG A 293 -36.21 -1.21 43.36
N LEU A 294 -35.17 -1.86 42.88
CA LEU A 294 -34.67 -1.76 41.50
C LEU A 294 -35.21 -2.92 40.69
N LEU A 295 -35.64 -2.67 39.46
CA LEU A 295 -36.19 -3.67 38.54
C LEU A 295 -35.41 -3.66 37.23
N ALA A 296 -34.84 -4.80 36.87
CA ALA A 296 -34.27 -5.08 35.57
C ALA A 296 -35.20 -6.03 34.81
N GLU A 297 -35.51 -5.71 33.55
CA GLU A 297 -36.24 -6.61 32.66
C GLU A 297 -35.24 -7.43 31.83
N VAL A 298 -35.48 -8.74 31.73
CA VAL A 298 -34.70 -9.67 30.92
C VAL A 298 -35.62 -10.37 29.92
N SER A 299 -35.08 -10.78 28.76
CA SER A 299 -35.88 -11.52 27.77
C SER A 299 -36.38 -12.85 28.32
N ASP A 300 -35.57 -13.49 29.17
CA ASP A 300 -35.81 -14.77 29.82
C ASP A 300 -34.66 -15.04 30.82
N PHE A 301 -34.83 -16.03 31.70
CA PHE A 301 -33.82 -16.42 32.71
C PHE A 301 -32.79 -17.44 32.20
N SER A 302 -32.79 -17.79 30.91
CA SER A 302 -31.78 -18.67 30.31
C SER A 302 -30.66 -17.88 29.61
N THR A 303 -31.00 -16.81 28.91
CA THR A 303 -30.05 -15.95 28.19
C THR A 303 -29.66 -14.70 28.97
N TRP A 304 -30.47 -14.30 29.96
CA TRP A 304 -30.27 -13.10 30.78
C TRP A 304 -30.06 -11.82 29.96
N LYS A 305 -30.61 -11.76 28.74
CA LYS A 305 -30.46 -10.59 27.87
C LYS A 305 -31.27 -9.42 28.43
N LEU A 306 -30.58 -8.35 28.80
CA LEU A 306 -31.22 -7.15 29.35
C LEU A 306 -32.07 -6.46 28.29
N VAL A 307 -33.31 -6.12 28.67
CA VAL A 307 -34.24 -5.37 27.83
C VAL A 307 -34.01 -3.87 28.06
N TYR A 308 -33.62 -3.19 26.99
CA TYR A 308 -33.41 -1.74 27.01
C TYR A 308 -34.74 -0.99 26.97
N ASN A 309 -34.92 -0.03 27.89
CA ASN A 309 -36.05 0.88 27.83
C ASN A 309 -35.88 1.88 26.67
N THR A 310 -36.75 1.78 25.68
CA THR A 310 -36.73 2.64 24.48
C THR A 310 -37.31 4.04 24.72
N GLY A 311 -37.36 4.51 25.96
CA GLY A 311 -38.00 5.77 26.36
C GLY A 311 -39.53 5.73 26.37
N LYS A 312 -40.11 4.52 26.41
CA LYS A 312 -41.58 4.32 26.47
C LYS A 312 -42.06 3.97 27.88
N GLN A 313 -41.21 3.34 28.69
CA GLN A 313 -41.57 3.00 30.06
C GLN A 313 -41.08 4.09 31.04
N PRO A 314 -41.88 4.44 32.05
CA PRO A 314 -41.43 5.27 33.17
C PRO A 314 -40.24 4.62 33.89
N MET A 315 -39.30 5.44 34.36
CA MET A 315 -38.14 4.94 35.12
C MET A 315 -38.36 5.03 36.63
N LEU A 316 -39.24 5.91 37.10
CA LEU A 316 -39.50 6.14 38.51
C LEU A 316 -40.91 5.73 38.90
N TYR A 317 -41.02 5.08 40.06
CA TYR A 317 -42.27 4.58 40.62
C TYR A 317 -42.39 4.99 42.09
N ARG A 318 -43.63 5.25 42.49
CA ARG A 318 -44.08 5.23 43.90
C ARG A 318 -45.37 4.41 43.92
N ASP A 319 -45.21 3.11 44.07
CA ASP A 319 -46.21 2.05 43.80
C ASP A 319 -46.65 1.97 42.33
N PHE A 320 -47.12 3.08 41.79
CA PHE A 320 -47.53 3.29 40.41
C PHE A 320 -46.46 4.09 39.65
N PRO A 321 -46.44 3.98 38.30
CA PRO A 321 -45.50 4.71 37.47
C PRO A 321 -45.65 6.23 37.60
N LEU A 322 -44.53 6.94 37.66
CA LEU A 322 -44.49 8.40 37.49
C LEU A 322 -44.40 8.73 35.99
N ILE A 323 -45.56 8.87 35.35
CA ILE A 323 -45.71 9.09 33.89
C ILE A 323 -45.08 10.43 33.49
N GLY A 324 -43.95 10.40 32.77
CA GLY A 324 -43.08 11.54 32.49
C GLY A 324 -41.62 11.33 32.92
N SER A 325 -41.35 10.27 33.69
CA SER A 325 -39.99 9.89 34.12
C SER A 325 -39.25 9.00 33.10
N GLU A 326 -39.75 8.85 31.88
CA GLU A 326 -39.15 7.96 30.86
C GLU A 326 -37.70 8.36 30.51
N LYS A 327 -37.40 9.66 30.61
CA LYS A 327 -36.08 10.24 30.33
C LYS A 327 -35.29 10.57 31.60
N PHE A 328 -35.46 9.78 32.65
CA PHE A 328 -34.63 9.86 33.85
C PHE A 328 -33.26 9.17 33.69
N TYR A 329 -33.09 8.36 32.64
CA TYR A 329 -31.84 7.71 32.23
C TYR A 329 -31.10 6.97 33.36
N TYR A 330 -31.76 5.95 33.89
CA TYR A 330 -31.24 5.01 34.88
C TYR A 330 -31.25 3.58 34.28
N PRO A 331 -30.35 2.65 34.63
CA PRO A 331 -30.31 1.32 34.01
C PRO A 331 -31.49 0.44 34.44
N PHE A 332 -32.10 0.76 35.59
CA PHE A 332 -33.15 -0.02 36.23
C PHE A 332 -34.35 0.86 36.52
N THR A 333 -35.55 0.29 36.49
CA THR A 333 -36.72 0.98 37.01
C THR A 333 -36.62 1.05 38.54
N LEU A 334 -36.76 2.24 39.10
CA LEU A 334 -36.61 2.51 40.53
C LEU A 334 -37.98 2.81 41.16
N ASN A 335 -38.43 1.92 42.04
CA ASN A 335 -39.61 2.12 42.88
C ASN A 335 -39.18 2.54 44.28
N GLY A 336 -39.31 3.83 44.61
CA GLY A 336 -39.03 4.34 45.95
C GLY A 336 -40.27 4.32 46.82
N TYR A 337 -40.24 3.56 47.91
CA TYR A 337 -41.37 3.42 48.83
C TYR A 337 -41.69 4.72 49.57
N HIS A 338 -40.70 5.60 49.71
CA HIS A 338 -40.80 6.88 50.41
C HIS A 338 -40.56 8.09 49.51
N PHE A 339 -40.66 7.95 48.19
CA PHE A 339 -40.51 9.10 47.29
C PHE A 339 -41.60 10.16 47.51
N PHE A 340 -41.23 11.43 47.39
CA PHE A 340 -42.12 12.57 47.32
C PHE A 340 -42.25 13.03 45.85
N PRO A 341 -43.27 12.52 45.11
CA PRO A 341 -43.52 12.94 43.74
C PRO A 341 -44.06 14.39 43.72
N ASN A 342 -43.89 15.05 42.57
CA ASN A 342 -44.52 16.35 42.34
C ASN A 342 -46.05 16.23 42.19
N GLU A 343 -46.76 17.37 42.17
CA GLU A 343 -48.23 17.40 42.07
C GLU A 343 -48.77 16.71 40.81
N ARG A 344 -48.01 16.78 39.70
CA ARG A 344 -48.35 16.14 38.42
C ARG A 344 -48.05 14.65 38.38
N ARG A 345 -47.34 14.13 39.39
CA ARG A 345 -46.79 12.76 39.49
C ARG A 345 -46.02 12.32 38.25
N ASP A 346 -45.31 13.24 37.63
CA ASP A 346 -44.47 12.98 36.45
C ASP A 346 -42.96 12.97 36.78
N SER A 347 -42.59 13.37 38.00
CA SER A 347 -41.22 13.30 38.54
C SER A 347 -41.23 13.39 40.08
N VAL A 348 -40.05 13.40 40.69
CA VAL A 348 -39.82 13.63 42.13
C VAL A 348 -39.19 15.00 42.39
N PHE A 349 -39.42 15.55 43.57
CA PHE A 349 -38.83 16.83 43.97
C PHE A 349 -37.32 16.71 44.20
N LEU A 350 -36.50 17.35 43.37
CA LEU A 350 -35.03 17.33 43.47
C LEU A 350 -34.39 18.72 43.65
N ASN A 351 -35.10 19.80 43.30
CA ASN A 351 -34.61 21.18 43.37
C ASN A 351 -34.78 21.75 44.80
N GLY A 352 -33.73 21.66 45.60
CA GLY A 352 -33.70 22.10 47.00
C GLY A 352 -32.79 21.21 47.86
N THR A 353 -32.52 21.62 49.10
CA THR A 353 -31.51 20.97 49.96
C THR A 353 -32.04 20.39 51.27
N GLU A 354 -33.32 20.58 51.59
CA GLU A 354 -33.90 20.18 52.88
C GLU A 354 -35.27 19.49 52.73
N GLY A 355 -35.70 18.78 53.77
CA GLY A 355 -37.03 18.15 53.80
C GLY A 355 -37.24 17.12 52.69
N VAL A 356 -38.30 17.31 51.89
CA VAL A 356 -38.69 16.37 50.82
C VAL A 356 -37.63 16.23 49.73
N PHE A 357 -36.85 17.27 49.47
CA PHE A 357 -35.79 17.26 48.45
C PHE A 357 -34.64 16.35 48.88
N GLN A 358 -34.15 16.51 50.12
CA GLN A 358 -33.08 15.69 50.67
C GLN A 358 -33.50 14.22 50.77
N ALA A 359 -34.72 13.94 51.25
CA ALA A 359 -35.23 12.57 51.34
C ALA A 359 -35.24 11.84 49.97
N ASN A 360 -35.63 12.53 48.89
CA ASN A 360 -35.57 11.95 47.54
C ASN A 360 -34.11 11.74 47.07
N ARG A 361 -33.20 12.68 47.37
CA ARG A 361 -31.77 12.56 47.05
C ARG A 361 -31.10 11.39 47.77
N ASP A 362 -31.42 11.19 49.05
CA ASP A 362 -30.92 10.07 49.87
C ASP A 362 -31.33 8.71 49.27
N ILE A 363 -32.57 8.58 48.78
CA ILE A 363 -33.04 7.37 48.10
C ILE A 363 -32.27 7.14 46.79
N LEU A 364 -32.00 8.19 46.01
CA LEU A 364 -31.23 8.07 44.76
C LEU A 364 -29.76 7.71 45.00
N GLU A 365 -29.15 8.26 46.04
CA GLU A 365 -27.78 7.92 46.47
C GLU A 365 -27.69 6.46 46.92
N ALA A 366 -28.63 6.01 47.76
CA ALA A 366 -28.69 4.61 48.19
C ALA A 366 -28.98 3.66 47.01
N ALA A 367 -29.86 4.07 46.08
CA ALA A 367 -30.16 3.32 44.87
C ALA A 367 -28.94 3.18 43.94
N GLN A 368 -28.06 4.19 43.88
CA GLN A 368 -26.82 4.11 43.10
C GLN A 368 -25.89 3.03 43.66
N ILE A 369 -25.72 2.97 44.98
CA ILE A 369 -24.89 1.93 45.63
C ILE A 369 -25.46 0.54 45.33
N ALA A 370 -26.78 0.37 45.49
CA ALA A 370 -27.46 -0.88 45.16
C ALA A 370 -27.36 -1.23 43.66
N THR A 371 -27.39 -0.24 42.78
CA THR A 371 -27.23 -0.41 41.33
C THR A 371 -25.88 -1.00 40.97
N ILE A 372 -24.79 -0.60 41.65
CA ILE A 372 -23.45 -1.16 41.45
C ILE A 372 -23.42 -2.64 41.87
N ALA A 373 -23.95 -2.96 43.06
CA ALA A 373 -24.03 -4.33 43.54
C ALA A 373 -24.90 -5.22 42.63
N PHE A 374 -26.02 -4.68 42.15
CA PHE A 374 -26.93 -5.39 41.26
C PHE A 374 -26.31 -5.60 39.87
N THR A 375 -25.56 -4.61 39.37
CA THR A 375 -24.75 -4.72 38.14
C THR A 375 -23.74 -5.87 38.26
N ASP A 376 -23.02 -5.98 39.38
CA ASP A 376 -22.07 -7.07 39.61
C ASP A 376 -22.74 -8.44 39.66
N TRP A 377 -23.91 -8.52 40.29
CA TRP A 377 -24.71 -9.73 40.30
C TRP A 377 -25.15 -10.13 38.88
N LEU A 378 -25.67 -9.20 38.07
CA LEU A 378 -26.09 -9.46 36.68
C LEU A 378 -24.93 -9.91 35.79
N ILE A 379 -23.75 -9.28 35.94
CA ILE A 379 -22.53 -9.69 35.23
C ILE A 379 -22.16 -11.13 35.60
N LYS A 380 -22.25 -11.50 36.89
CA LYS A 380 -21.96 -12.85 37.37
C LYS A 380 -22.95 -13.89 36.82
N GLN A 381 -24.22 -13.52 36.63
CA GLN A 381 -25.22 -14.39 35.98
C GLN A 381 -25.02 -14.53 34.47
N GLY A 382 -24.06 -13.81 33.88
CA GLY A 382 -23.81 -13.87 32.44
C GLY A 382 -24.79 -13.03 31.62
N ALA A 383 -25.40 -11.99 32.20
CA ALA A 383 -26.29 -11.09 31.48
C ALA A 383 -25.63 -10.52 30.21
N THR A 384 -26.41 -10.31 29.15
CA THR A 384 -25.99 -9.70 27.88
C THR A 384 -26.77 -8.41 27.62
N ASN A 385 -26.45 -7.66 26.56
CA ASN A 385 -26.90 -6.27 26.36
C ASN A 385 -26.46 -5.35 27.52
N ARG A 386 -25.23 -5.51 28.00
CA ARG A 386 -24.71 -4.80 29.19
C ARG A 386 -24.59 -3.28 29.01
N PHE A 387 -24.73 -2.74 27.79
CA PHE A 387 -24.85 -1.29 27.57
C PHE A 387 -25.99 -0.67 28.38
N VAL A 388 -27.04 -1.43 28.70
CA VAL A 388 -28.17 -0.98 29.55
C VAL A 388 -27.65 -0.49 30.89
N LEU A 389 -26.67 -1.20 31.47
CA LEU A 389 -26.05 -0.89 32.76
C LEU A 389 -25.25 0.41 32.75
N ALA A 390 -24.83 0.87 31.56
CA ALA A 390 -24.13 2.13 31.35
C ALA A 390 -25.08 3.34 31.13
N THR A 391 -26.41 3.13 31.12
CA THR A 391 -27.40 4.20 30.94
C THR A 391 -27.50 5.05 32.20
N THR A 392 -26.67 6.09 32.27
CA THR A 392 -26.44 6.86 33.51
C THR A 392 -26.51 8.37 33.26
N ARG A 393 -27.32 8.83 32.30
CA ARG A 393 -27.34 10.24 31.85
C ARG A 393 -28.04 11.18 32.83
N LEU A 394 -27.88 12.48 32.62
CA LEU A 394 -28.64 13.49 33.37
C LEU A 394 -30.13 13.38 33.02
N PRO A 395 -31.04 13.35 34.00
CA PRO A 395 -32.47 13.37 33.73
C PRO A 395 -32.85 14.58 32.87
N GLU A 396 -33.70 14.39 31.87
CA GLU A 396 -34.36 15.49 31.12
C GLU A 396 -35.52 16.09 31.94
N ALA A 397 -35.25 16.39 33.21
CA ALA A 397 -36.14 17.10 34.11
C ALA A 397 -35.73 18.56 34.25
N ASP A 398 -36.64 19.41 34.71
CA ASP A 398 -36.35 20.82 35.01
C ASP A 398 -35.53 20.91 36.31
N LEU A 399 -34.21 20.71 36.17
CA LEU A 399 -33.25 20.73 37.27
C LEU A 399 -32.50 22.07 37.31
N ASP A 400 -32.44 22.67 38.50
CA ASP A 400 -31.58 23.83 38.75
C ASP A 400 -30.09 23.45 38.68
N ASP A 401 -29.21 24.46 38.61
CA ASP A 401 -27.78 24.25 38.40
C ASP A 401 -27.10 23.54 39.58
N ASP A 402 -27.56 23.79 40.82
CA ASP A 402 -27.04 23.13 42.02
C ASP A 402 -27.41 21.64 42.03
N THR A 403 -28.63 21.31 41.63
CA THR A 403 -29.12 19.93 41.51
C THR A 403 -28.40 19.19 40.39
N LYS A 404 -28.17 19.85 39.24
CA LYS A 404 -27.33 19.29 38.16
C LYS A 404 -25.91 19.02 38.64
N LYS A 405 -25.33 19.93 39.44
CA LYS A 405 -23.98 19.76 40.00
C LYS A 405 -23.91 18.57 40.97
N TRP A 406 -24.89 18.43 41.86
CA TRP A 406 -25.02 17.27 42.75
C TRP A 406 -25.13 15.96 41.95
N TYR A 407 -26.06 15.90 40.99
CA TYR A 407 -26.28 14.69 40.19
C TYR A 407 -25.06 14.32 39.34
N ARG A 408 -24.32 15.29 38.80
CA ARG A 408 -23.03 15.00 38.11
C ARG A 408 -21.99 14.40 39.05
N GLY A 409 -22.00 14.77 40.33
CA GLY A 409 -21.18 14.12 41.36
C GLY A 409 -21.55 12.63 41.52
N LEU A 410 -22.85 12.35 41.58
CA LEU A 410 -23.41 10.99 41.58
C LEU A 410 -22.98 10.19 40.34
N GLN A 411 -23.16 10.77 39.16
CA GLN A 411 -22.75 10.18 37.88
C GLN A 411 -21.26 9.82 37.85
N ARG A 412 -20.38 10.70 38.32
CA ARG A 412 -18.92 10.43 38.34
C ARG A 412 -18.59 9.23 39.22
N SER A 413 -19.12 9.18 40.43
CA SER A 413 -18.93 8.06 41.35
C SER A 413 -19.40 6.75 40.73
N TRP A 414 -20.54 6.78 40.05
CA TRP A 414 -21.12 5.63 39.39
C TRP A 414 -20.30 5.17 38.17
N ARG A 415 -20.05 6.07 37.23
CA ARG A 415 -19.33 5.81 35.98
C ARG A 415 -17.92 5.31 36.25
N ALA A 416 -17.23 5.86 37.26
CA ALA A 416 -15.91 5.37 37.68
C ALA A 416 -15.91 3.88 38.05
N ASN A 417 -16.98 3.37 38.67
CA ASN A 417 -17.12 1.94 38.98
C ASN A 417 -17.42 1.09 37.74
N LEU A 418 -18.01 1.65 36.68
CA LEU A 418 -18.37 0.94 35.46
C LEU A 418 -17.18 0.76 34.49
N LEU A 419 -16.22 1.69 34.48
CA LEU A 419 -15.12 1.71 33.51
C LEU A 419 -14.29 0.41 33.46
N SER A 420 -14.02 -0.19 34.63
CA SER A 420 -13.20 -1.40 34.75
C SER A 420 -14.00 -2.69 34.68
N LYS A 421 -15.34 -2.62 34.65
CA LYS A 421 -16.20 -3.81 34.59
C LYS A 421 -16.29 -4.34 33.16
N PRO A 422 -16.36 -5.68 32.97
CA PRO A 422 -16.50 -6.28 31.65
C PRO A 422 -17.93 -6.04 31.12
N LEU A 423 -18.15 -4.88 30.53
CA LEU A 423 -19.47 -4.45 30.05
C LEU A 423 -19.60 -4.56 28.54
N VAL A 424 -18.51 -4.46 27.77
CA VAL A 424 -18.62 -4.28 26.34
C VAL A 424 -18.49 -5.62 25.63
N GLU A 425 -19.61 -6.13 25.13
CA GLU A 425 -19.64 -7.28 24.23
C GLU A 425 -18.97 -6.88 22.90
N THR A 426 -17.93 -7.59 22.49
CA THR A 426 -17.08 -7.24 21.34
C THR A 426 -17.35 -8.14 20.13
N GLU A 427 -16.96 -7.69 18.94
CA GLU A 427 -17.11 -8.48 17.70
C GLU A 427 -16.25 -9.76 17.72
N ALA A 428 -15.23 -9.82 18.58
CA ALA A 428 -14.43 -11.02 18.82
C ALA A 428 -15.17 -12.12 19.62
N GLY A 429 -16.39 -11.85 20.10
CA GLY A 429 -17.16 -12.75 20.95
C GLY A 429 -16.72 -12.75 22.42
N THR A 430 -15.90 -11.79 22.83
CA THR A 430 -15.49 -11.59 24.24
C THR A 430 -16.31 -10.48 24.89
N THR A 431 -16.18 -10.30 26.20
CA THR A 431 -16.72 -9.13 26.91
C THR A 431 -15.59 -8.42 27.63
N GLU A 432 -15.27 -7.22 27.15
CA GLU A 432 -14.13 -6.43 27.61
C GLU A 432 -14.56 -5.33 28.57
N ALA A 433 -13.58 -4.82 29.33
CA ALA A 433 -13.78 -3.65 30.17
C ALA A 433 -14.08 -2.41 29.32
N LEU A 434 -15.00 -1.55 29.77
CA LEU A 434 -15.40 -0.36 29.01
C LEU A 434 -14.20 0.55 28.64
N LEU A 435 -13.22 0.66 29.54
CA LEU A 435 -12.02 1.46 29.31
C LEU A 435 -11.08 0.91 28.21
N MET A 436 -11.15 -0.41 27.96
CA MET A 436 -10.31 -1.10 26.97
C MET A 436 -10.88 -1.03 25.55
N VAL A 437 -12.13 -0.62 25.42
CA VAL A 437 -12.83 -0.52 24.14
C VAL A 437 -12.92 0.94 23.70
N ARG A 438 -12.94 1.18 22.39
CA ARG A 438 -13.22 2.47 21.79
C ARG A 438 -14.49 2.36 20.96
N ILE A 439 -15.45 3.25 21.22
CA ILE A 439 -16.75 3.26 20.54
C ILE A 439 -16.66 4.25 19.36
N PRO A 440 -16.73 3.77 18.11
CA PRO A 440 -16.63 4.66 16.96
C PRO A 440 -17.82 5.63 16.93
N ARG A 441 -17.55 6.93 16.83
CA ARG A 441 -18.60 7.96 16.77
C ARG A 441 -18.18 9.11 15.86
N PHE A 442 -19.03 9.40 14.88
CA PHE A 442 -18.87 10.51 13.96
C PHE A 442 -20.19 11.27 13.79
N THR A 443 -20.13 12.59 13.94
CA THR A 443 -21.28 13.46 13.74
C THR A 443 -21.09 14.26 12.45
N PRO A 444 -21.66 13.79 11.30
CA PRO A 444 -21.64 14.56 10.06
C PRO A 444 -22.46 15.86 10.18
N GLY A 445 -22.35 16.71 9.15
CA GLY A 445 -23.10 17.97 9.10
C GLY A 445 -24.62 17.81 8.92
N SER A 446 -25.11 16.61 8.64
CA SER A 446 -26.54 16.28 8.46
C SER A 446 -26.95 15.14 9.39
N SER A 447 -28.11 15.27 10.04
CA SER A 447 -28.64 14.26 10.97
C SER A 447 -28.93 12.91 10.29
N ASP A 448 -29.33 12.93 9.02
CA ASP A 448 -29.77 11.75 8.28
C ASP A 448 -28.59 10.82 7.93
N GLU A 449 -27.37 11.34 7.94
CA GLU A 449 -26.16 10.60 7.61
C GLU A 449 -25.45 10.01 8.84
N ILE A 450 -25.84 10.39 10.08
CA ILE A 450 -25.13 10.01 11.31
C ILE A 450 -24.95 8.49 11.40
N LYS A 451 -26.03 7.72 11.23
CA LYS A 451 -25.99 6.26 11.35
C LYS A 451 -25.08 5.61 10.31
N VAL A 452 -25.15 6.09 9.06
CA VAL A 452 -24.32 5.57 7.97
C VAL A 452 -22.85 5.90 8.23
N ALA A 453 -22.57 7.13 8.67
CA ALA A 453 -21.21 7.57 8.96
C ALA A 453 -20.60 6.84 10.17
N ASN A 454 -21.39 6.58 11.21
CA ASN A 454 -20.99 5.78 12.36
C ASN A 454 -20.64 4.35 11.96
N ALA A 455 -21.44 3.71 11.10
CA ALA A 455 -21.16 2.37 10.61
C ALA A 455 -19.90 2.33 9.73
N GLU A 456 -19.72 3.30 8.82
CA GLU A 456 -18.49 3.39 8.00
C GLU A 456 -17.23 3.62 8.85
N LEU A 457 -17.30 4.51 9.85
CA LEU A 457 -16.20 4.71 10.79
C LEU A 457 -15.96 3.46 11.64
N TYR A 458 -17.02 2.74 12.02
CA TYR A 458 -16.90 1.51 12.79
C TYR A 458 -16.04 0.49 12.07
N GLU A 459 -16.31 0.23 10.79
CA GLU A 459 -15.53 -0.74 9.99
C GLU A 459 -14.06 -0.34 9.93
N LEU A 460 -13.76 0.96 9.72
CA LEU A 460 -12.38 1.46 9.71
C LEU A 460 -11.65 1.24 11.03
N VAL A 461 -12.32 1.54 12.15
CA VAL A 461 -11.76 1.41 13.49
C VAL A 461 -11.60 -0.07 13.88
N ALA A 462 -12.60 -0.90 13.60
CA ALA A 462 -12.59 -2.33 13.89
C ALA A 462 -11.46 -3.03 13.12
N ASP A 463 -11.28 -2.71 11.85
CA ASP A 463 -10.19 -3.24 11.02
C ASP A 463 -8.80 -2.80 11.53
N TYR A 464 -8.70 -1.59 12.09
CA TYR A 464 -7.42 -1.03 12.54
C TYR A 464 -7.03 -1.49 13.95
N LEU A 465 -7.92 -1.30 14.93
CA LEU A 465 -7.68 -1.64 16.34
C LEU A 465 -7.97 -3.12 16.68
N GLY A 466 -8.67 -3.84 15.81
CA GLY A 466 -9.08 -5.23 15.99
C GLY A 466 -10.48 -5.39 16.62
N PRO A 467 -11.12 -6.55 16.41
CA PRO A 467 -12.52 -6.80 16.77
C PRO A 467 -12.79 -6.86 18.29
N ALA A 468 -11.75 -7.04 19.12
CA ALA A 468 -11.85 -6.98 20.58
C ALA A 468 -11.79 -5.54 21.13
N SER A 469 -11.38 -4.57 20.31
CA SER A 469 -11.18 -3.16 20.72
C SER A 469 -12.39 -2.27 20.42
N VAL A 470 -13.46 -2.84 19.89
CA VAL A 470 -14.72 -2.18 19.52
C VAL A 470 -15.91 -2.97 20.09
N PRO A 471 -17.07 -2.33 20.38
CA PRO A 471 -18.29 -3.08 20.72
C PRO A 471 -18.74 -3.91 19.53
N ARG A 472 -19.62 -4.89 19.71
CA ARG A 472 -20.33 -5.53 18.59
C ARG A 472 -21.03 -4.48 17.72
N HIS A 473 -21.01 -4.67 16.39
CA HIS A 473 -21.53 -3.67 15.46
C HIS A 473 -23.01 -3.36 15.71
N ASP A 474 -23.84 -4.37 16.01
CA ASP A 474 -25.27 -4.18 16.28
C ASP A 474 -25.56 -3.42 17.59
N LEU A 475 -24.55 -3.28 18.45
CA LEU A 475 -24.64 -2.59 19.74
C LEU A 475 -24.05 -1.17 19.72
N GLN A 476 -23.37 -0.75 18.65
CA GLN A 476 -22.69 0.54 18.56
C GLN A 476 -23.60 1.73 18.91
N GLU A 477 -24.76 1.84 18.25
CA GLU A 477 -25.70 2.95 18.45
C GLU A 477 -26.26 2.99 19.88
N PHE A 478 -26.45 1.81 20.48
CA PHE A 478 -26.89 1.69 21.86
C PHE A 478 -25.81 2.17 22.85
N TRP A 479 -24.55 1.84 22.59
CA TRP A 479 -23.41 2.35 23.35
C TRP A 479 -23.25 3.87 23.25
N ILE A 480 -23.39 4.43 22.04
CA ILE A 480 -23.38 5.89 21.83
C ILE A 480 -24.48 6.56 22.67
N SER A 481 -25.69 5.99 22.66
CA SER A 481 -26.82 6.48 23.46
C SER A 481 -26.59 6.36 24.97
N ALA A 482 -26.03 5.24 25.44
CA ALA A 482 -25.82 4.94 26.85
C ALA A 482 -24.75 5.86 27.48
N ILE A 483 -23.61 6.07 26.79
CA ILE A 483 -22.54 6.97 27.24
C ILE A 483 -23.03 8.42 27.33
N GLY A 484 -23.88 8.82 26.39
CA GLY A 484 -24.55 10.12 26.39
C GLY A 484 -23.83 11.22 25.62
N PRO A 485 -24.35 12.46 25.74
CA PRO A 485 -23.91 13.59 24.93
C PRO A 485 -22.54 14.13 25.37
N GLU A 486 -21.94 14.94 24.49
CA GLU A 486 -20.62 15.55 24.71
C GLU A 486 -20.51 16.37 26.02
N SER A 487 -21.60 17.04 26.40
CA SER A 487 -21.70 17.82 27.65
C SER A 487 -21.58 17.00 28.94
N GLU A 488 -21.67 15.66 28.85
CA GLU A 488 -21.59 14.74 29.98
C GLU A 488 -20.32 13.88 29.97
N LEU A 489 -19.49 13.91 28.91
CA LEU A 489 -18.35 13.00 28.76
C LEU A 489 -17.30 13.19 29.85
N ASN A 490 -17.15 14.41 30.36
CA ASN A 490 -16.25 14.72 31.48
C ASN A 490 -16.63 14.03 32.80
N THR A 491 -17.77 13.34 32.88
CA THR A 491 -18.15 12.54 34.05
C THR A 491 -17.76 11.06 33.93
N TRP A 492 -17.34 10.59 32.74
CA TRP A 492 -16.78 9.26 32.54
C TRP A 492 -15.29 9.17 32.94
N GLY A 493 -14.59 10.30 33.10
CA GLY A 493 -13.17 10.35 33.43
C GLY A 493 -12.34 11.00 32.32
N ASP A 494 -11.02 10.95 32.46
CA ASP A 494 -10.09 11.62 31.53
C ASP A 494 -9.80 10.80 30.27
N GLN A 495 -10.09 9.49 30.28
CA GLN A 495 -9.82 8.60 29.16
C GLN A 495 -10.97 8.65 28.14
N PRO A 496 -10.68 8.86 26.84
CA PRO A 496 -11.72 8.92 25.82
C PRO A 496 -12.31 7.53 25.59
N LEU A 497 -13.65 7.44 25.69
CA LEU A 497 -14.41 6.21 25.38
C LEU A 497 -14.82 6.15 23.91
N PHE A 498 -15.04 7.31 23.29
CA PHE A 498 -15.29 7.38 21.86
C PHE A 498 -13.98 7.43 21.08
N ILE A 499 -14.04 7.01 19.83
CA ILE A 499 -13.01 7.29 18.83
C ILE A 499 -13.67 7.97 17.64
N ASN A 500 -13.21 9.18 17.34
CA ASN A 500 -13.61 9.94 16.18
C ASN A 500 -12.56 9.82 15.05
N VAL A 501 -12.79 10.48 13.92
CA VAL A 501 -11.88 10.41 12.77
C VAL A 501 -10.53 11.07 13.02
N ASP A 502 -10.49 12.18 13.77
CA ASP A 502 -9.25 12.88 14.12
C ASP A 502 -8.36 12.02 15.03
N GLU A 503 -8.95 11.38 16.04
CA GLU A 503 -8.25 10.44 16.93
C GLU A 503 -7.76 9.19 16.17
N LEU A 504 -8.57 8.66 15.24
CA LEU A 504 -8.12 7.56 14.36
C LEU A 504 -6.92 7.99 13.51
N LEU A 505 -6.96 9.19 12.92
CA LEU A 505 -5.87 9.74 12.13
C LEU A 505 -4.60 9.99 12.98
N GLU A 506 -4.75 10.44 14.22
CA GLU A 506 -3.64 10.62 15.16
C GLU A 506 -2.97 9.27 15.47
N ILE A 507 -3.76 8.22 15.74
CA ILE A 507 -3.25 6.87 15.98
C ILE A 507 -2.52 6.32 14.75
N VAL A 508 -3.08 6.51 13.55
CA VAL A 508 -2.43 6.08 12.30
C VAL A 508 -1.15 6.86 12.05
N SER A 509 -1.18 8.18 12.27
CA SER A 509 -0.04 9.08 12.12
C SER A 509 1.07 8.83 13.14
N GLY A 510 0.81 8.07 14.21
CA GLY A 510 1.83 7.60 15.14
C GLY A 510 2.75 6.52 14.55
N ASN A 511 2.50 6.04 13.32
CA ASN A 511 3.39 5.13 12.61
C ASN A 511 4.22 5.91 11.58
N ASP A 512 5.53 5.67 11.54
CA ASP A 512 6.41 6.38 10.60
C ASP A 512 6.25 5.91 9.14
N SER A 513 5.79 4.67 8.91
CA SER A 513 5.68 4.07 7.58
C SER A 513 4.54 3.05 7.48
N LEU A 514 4.14 2.73 6.25
CA LEU A 514 3.27 1.61 5.92
C LEU A 514 3.76 0.30 6.52
N LEU A 515 5.07 0.07 6.59
CA LEU A 515 5.62 -1.16 7.17
C LEU A 515 5.34 -1.23 8.67
N ALA A 516 5.50 -0.12 9.40
CA ALA A 516 5.23 -0.01 10.83
C ALA A 516 3.73 -0.05 11.18
N MET A 517 2.87 0.42 10.27
CA MET A 517 1.41 0.45 10.46
C MET A 517 0.85 -0.94 10.76
N ARG A 518 0.04 -1.05 11.80
CA ARG A 518 -0.63 -2.29 12.22
C ARG A 518 -2.10 -2.28 11.80
N LEU A 519 -2.63 -3.45 11.45
CA LEU A 519 -4.05 -3.65 11.20
C LEU A 519 -4.50 -4.85 12.05
N GLY A 520 -5.67 -4.74 12.69
CA GLY A 520 -6.18 -5.74 13.64
C GLY A 520 -5.32 -5.91 14.90
N GLY A 521 -4.44 -4.96 15.21
CA GLY A 521 -3.45 -5.06 16.30
C GLY A 521 -2.15 -5.81 15.95
N ASP A 522 -2.11 -6.53 14.83
CA ASP A 522 -0.97 -7.33 14.37
C ASP A 522 -0.12 -6.61 13.32
N VAL A 523 1.17 -6.95 13.27
CA VAL A 523 2.07 -6.52 12.18
C VAL A 523 1.76 -7.36 10.95
N ILE A 524 0.88 -6.85 10.09
CA ILE A 524 0.61 -7.43 8.78
C ILE A 524 1.73 -7.01 7.82
N THR A 525 2.34 -7.96 7.09
CA THR A 525 3.35 -7.68 6.06
C THR A 525 2.76 -7.39 4.69
N ASP A 526 1.44 -7.55 4.54
CA ASP A 526 0.70 -7.35 3.28
C ASP A 526 0.42 -5.86 3.05
N GLU A 527 1.28 -5.22 2.27
CA GLU A 527 1.17 -3.81 1.88
C GLU A 527 -0.11 -3.50 1.10
N VAL A 528 -0.62 -4.46 0.30
CA VAL A 528 -1.83 -4.28 -0.50
C VAL A 528 -3.04 -4.09 0.41
N LYS A 529 -3.13 -4.87 1.49
CA LYS A 529 -4.20 -4.71 2.50
C LYS A 529 -4.13 -3.37 3.21
N LYS A 530 -2.92 -2.90 3.56
CA LYS A 530 -2.71 -1.60 4.22
C LYS A 530 -3.15 -0.44 3.33
N LEU A 531 -2.74 -0.45 2.07
CA LEU A 531 -3.14 0.55 1.09
C LEU A 531 -4.65 0.48 0.78
N SER A 532 -5.23 -0.72 0.74
CA SER A 532 -6.69 -0.89 0.60
C SER A 532 -7.45 -0.26 1.77
N TRP A 533 -6.99 -0.45 3.01
CA TRP A 533 -7.57 0.19 4.18
C TRP A 533 -7.43 1.73 4.14
N LEU A 534 -6.24 2.25 3.81
CA LEU A 534 -6.01 3.68 3.67
C LEU A 534 -6.90 4.31 2.58
N ASN A 535 -7.09 3.63 1.45
CA ASN A 535 -8.00 4.12 0.40
C ASN A 535 -9.46 4.18 0.87
N ARG A 536 -9.91 3.21 1.69
CA ARG A 536 -11.24 3.28 2.33
C ARG A 536 -11.33 4.47 3.29
N LEU A 537 -10.30 4.71 4.09
CA LEU A 537 -10.20 5.89 4.97
C LEU A 537 -10.27 7.20 4.16
N TYR A 538 -9.53 7.31 3.05
CA TYR A 538 -9.57 8.51 2.20
C TYR A 538 -10.92 8.70 1.53
N THR A 539 -11.61 7.62 1.15
CA THR A 539 -12.98 7.68 0.63
C THR A 539 -13.96 8.17 1.68
N PHE A 540 -13.85 7.68 2.92
CA PHE A 540 -14.64 8.19 4.05
C PHE A 540 -14.39 9.69 4.27
N LEU A 541 -13.13 10.12 4.31
CA LEU A 541 -12.77 11.53 4.44
C LEU A 541 -13.29 12.39 3.28
N ALA A 542 -13.24 11.88 2.05
CA ALA A 542 -13.75 12.58 0.87
C ALA A 542 -15.27 12.79 0.96
N ARG A 543 -16.00 11.72 1.29
CA ARG A 543 -17.47 11.72 1.42
C ARG A 543 -17.94 12.79 2.40
N TYR A 544 -17.27 12.90 3.55
CA TYR A 544 -17.64 13.84 4.62
C TYR A 544 -16.86 15.17 4.59
N LYS A 545 -16.18 15.49 3.48
CA LYS A 545 -15.43 16.75 3.27
C LYS A 545 -14.37 17.02 4.34
N LYS A 546 -13.65 15.97 4.75
CA LYS A 546 -12.60 15.98 5.78
C LYS A 546 -11.19 15.66 5.24
N LEU A 547 -11.01 15.60 3.92
CA LEU A 547 -9.69 15.34 3.31
C LEU A 547 -8.60 16.32 3.71
N ASP A 548 -8.94 17.56 4.08
CA ASP A 548 -7.95 18.54 4.54
C ASP A 548 -7.25 18.11 5.84
N LEU A 549 -7.80 17.18 6.62
CA LEU A 549 -7.13 16.59 7.78
C LEU A 549 -5.83 15.86 7.39
N LEU A 550 -5.71 15.38 6.15
CA LEU A 550 -4.49 14.75 5.64
C LEU A 550 -3.31 15.74 5.55
N LYS A 551 -3.56 17.05 5.58
CA LYS A 551 -2.49 18.07 5.70
C LYS A 551 -1.94 18.13 7.12
N THR A 552 -2.76 17.80 8.12
CA THR A 552 -2.39 17.86 9.54
C THR A 552 -1.77 16.56 10.02
N TYR A 553 -2.33 15.41 9.62
CA TYR A 553 -1.88 14.10 10.06
C TYR A 553 -1.03 13.41 8.98
N SER A 554 0.08 12.81 9.40
CA SER A 554 0.99 12.09 8.50
C SER A 554 0.47 10.68 8.25
N VAL A 555 -0.47 10.54 7.32
CA VAL A 555 -1.14 9.27 7.03
C VAL A 555 -1.13 8.90 5.55
N VAL A 556 -0.58 9.75 4.68
CA VAL A 556 -0.49 9.49 3.24
C VAL A 556 0.90 8.95 2.94
N PRO A 557 1.03 7.74 2.38
CA PRO A 557 2.34 7.19 2.08
C PRO A 557 2.99 7.90 0.88
N ASN A 558 4.31 8.05 0.91
CA ASN A 558 5.10 8.31 -0.29
C ASN A 558 5.47 6.99 -1.01
N GLN A 559 6.18 7.06 -2.14
CA GLN A 559 6.62 5.88 -2.90
C GLN A 559 7.67 5.01 -2.17
N LYS A 560 8.27 5.49 -1.07
CA LYS A 560 9.09 4.67 -0.15
C LYS A 560 8.27 4.01 0.96
N GLY A 561 6.99 4.35 1.07
CA GLY A 561 6.07 3.87 2.09
C GLY A 561 6.10 4.66 3.39
N ASP A 562 6.84 5.76 3.50
CA ASP A 562 6.80 6.64 4.67
C ASP A 562 5.48 7.39 4.73
N LEU A 563 4.84 7.46 5.90
CA LEU A 563 3.63 8.24 6.07
C LEU A 563 3.98 9.72 6.24
N ARG A 564 3.39 10.58 5.42
CA ARG A 564 3.65 12.02 5.38
C ARG A 564 2.35 12.82 5.35
N ASN A 565 2.47 14.09 5.70
CA ASN A 565 1.40 15.07 5.48
C ASN A 565 1.17 15.25 3.97
N LEU A 566 -0.10 15.36 3.58
CA LEU A 566 -0.48 15.49 2.18
C LEU A 566 0.15 16.71 1.49
N ASP A 567 0.30 17.85 2.18
CA ASP A 567 0.87 19.08 1.63
C ASP A 567 2.35 18.99 1.24
N LYS A 568 3.07 17.98 1.77
CA LYS A 568 4.46 17.68 1.42
C LYS A 568 4.57 16.77 0.20
N LEU A 569 3.46 16.20 -0.26
CA LEU A 569 3.47 15.18 -1.31
C LEU A 569 2.98 15.75 -2.66
N TRP A 570 3.20 14.99 -3.72
CA TRP A 570 2.81 15.32 -5.08
C TRP A 570 2.09 14.13 -5.70
N VAL A 571 1.01 14.40 -6.43
CA VAL A 571 0.35 13.39 -7.25
C VAL A 571 1.06 13.29 -8.58
N GLU A 572 1.28 12.07 -9.07
CA GLU A 572 1.80 11.86 -10.41
C GLU A 572 0.72 12.15 -11.45
N ARG A 573 1.02 13.02 -12.43
CA ARG A 573 0.05 13.41 -13.45
C ARG A 573 -0.35 12.18 -14.31
N PRO A 574 -1.66 11.81 -14.40
CA PRO A 574 -2.08 10.57 -15.05
C PRO A 574 -1.71 10.46 -16.54
N ASP A 575 -1.68 11.58 -17.25
CA ASP A 575 -1.30 11.70 -18.66
C ASP A 575 0.20 11.86 -18.89
N GLU A 576 1.00 12.06 -17.83
CA GLU A 576 2.47 12.22 -17.90
C GLU A 576 3.17 11.40 -16.82
N LEU A 577 2.95 10.08 -16.82
CA LEU A 577 3.61 9.18 -15.88
C LEU A 577 5.14 9.25 -16.03
N ILE A 578 5.82 9.28 -14.89
CA ILE A 578 7.27 9.30 -14.74
C ILE A 578 7.78 7.87 -14.65
N PRO A 579 8.54 7.37 -15.65
CA PRO A 579 9.09 6.03 -15.61
C PRO A 579 10.05 5.85 -14.42
N ALA A 580 10.08 4.66 -13.82
CA ALA A 580 10.99 4.34 -12.71
C ALA A 580 12.47 4.67 -13.01
N PRO A 581 13.02 4.43 -14.22
CA PRO A 581 14.40 4.81 -14.53
C PRO A 581 14.65 6.33 -14.51
N ILE A 582 13.63 7.16 -14.79
CA ILE A 582 13.74 8.62 -14.68
C ILE A 582 13.76 9.04 -13.20
N LEU A 583 12.95 8.38 -12.36
CA LEU A 583 12.99 8.59 -10.91
C LEU A 583 14.35 8.16 -10.32
N ASP A 584 14.98 7.12 -10.86
CA ASP A 584 16.34 6.71 -10.46
C ASP A 584 17.38 7.77 -10.83
N VAL A 585 17.26 8.37 -12.02
CA VAL A 585 18.13 9.49 -12.42
C VAL A 585 17.92 10.71 -11.53
N LEU A 586 16.68 11.04 -11.17
CA LEU A 586 16.40 12.12 -10.23
C LEU A 586 17.08 11.88 -8.87
N ASP A 587 17.05 10.66 -8.36
CA ASP A 587 17.73 10.28 -7.11
C ASP A 587 19.26 10.43 -7.23
N MET A 588 19.87 10.01 -8.35
CA MET A 588 21.30 10.23 -8.63
C MET A 588 21.68 11.73 -8.68
N LEU A 589 20.73 12.59 -9.03
CA LEU A 589 20.91 14.04 -9.08
C LEU A 589 20.55 14.74 -7.76
N ASP A 590 20.44 14.00 -6.66
CA ASP A 590 20.08 14.51 -5.33
C ASP A 590 18.67 15.15 -5.29
N LEU A 591 17.76 14.67 -6.15
CA LEU A 591 16.35 15.07 -6.23
C LEU A 591 15.44 13.86 -5.94
N PRO A 592 15.29 13.41 -4.68
CA PRO A 592 14.67 12.13 -4.34
C PRO A 592 13.15 12.16 -4.45
N TRP A 593 12.58 12.32 -5.66
CA TRP A 593 11.15 12.50 -5.88
C TRP A 593 10.28 11.36 -5.34
N ARG A 594 10.83 10.16 -5.12
CA ARG A 594 10.11 9.05 -4.45
C ARG A 594 9.73 9.36 -2.99
N GLU A 595 10.43 10.29 -2.35
CA GLU A 595 10.11 10.75 -0.99
C GLU A 595 8.90 11.69 -0.97
N ASP A 596 8.61 12.33 -2.10
CA ASP A 596 7.59 13.34 -2.25
C ASP A 596 6.40 12.87 -3.09
N LEU A 597 6.54 11.81 -3.90
CA LEU A 597 5.46 11.32 -4.75
C LEU A 597 4.55 10.34 -4.01
N ILE A 598 3.25 10.48 -4.27
CA ILE A 598 2.23 9.53 -3.80
C ILE A 598 2.30 8.26 -4.67
N PRO A 599 2.21 7.04 -4.09
CA PRO A 599 2.09 5.79 -4.84
C PRO A 599 0.86 5.79 -5.77
N ARG A 600 1.02 5.25 -6.98
CA ARG A 600 -0.05 5.20 -8.01
C ARG A 600 -1.32 4.46 -7.58
N ASN A 601 -1.23 3.60 -6.57
CA ASN A 601 -2.36 2.83 -6.01
C ASN A 601 -3.06 3.52 -4.83
N VAL A 602 -2.62 4.71 -4.43
CA VAL A 602 -3.34 5.58 -3.49
C VAL A 602 -4.36 6.42 -4.25
N HIS A 603 -5.59 6.39 -3.78
CA HIS A 603 -6.72 7.09 -4.39
C HIS A 603 -7.22 8.17 -3.43
N LEU A 604 -7.21 9.43 -3.88
CA LEU A 604 -7.70 10.60 -3.13
C LEU A 604 -8.92 11.21 -3.85
N PRO A 605 -10.15 10.71 -3.61
CA PRO A 605 -11.31 11.08 -4.41
C PRO A 605 -11.65 12.57 -4.31
N GLY A 606 -11.84 13.23 -5.45
CA GLY A 606 -12.33 14.62 -5.52
C GLY A 606 -11.35 15.69 -5.02
N TYR A 607 -10.09 15.32 -4.73
CA TYR A 607 -9.08 16.27 -4.26
C TYR A 607 -8.21 16.75 -5.42
N LYS A 608 -8.07 18.07 -5.58
CA LYS A 608 -7.09 18.67 -6.49
C LYS A 608 -5.85 19.02 -5.69
N HIS A 609 -4.76 18.31 -5.96
CA HIS A 609 -3.48 18.51 -5.29
C HIS A 609 -2.42 19.03 -6.27
N GLN A 610 -1.27 19.41 -5.72
CA GLN A 610 -0.10 19.70 -6.54
C GLN A 610 0.33 18.41 -7.26
N ASP A 611 0.62 18.51 -8.55
CA ASP A 611 1.02 17.39 -9.41
C ASP A 611 2.37 17.62 -10.07
N ARG A 612 3.07 16.53 -10.37
CA ARG A 612 4.27 16.53 -11.22
C ARG A 612 4.13 15.46 -12.27
N GLY A 613 4.53 15.79 -13.48
CA GLY A 613 4.60 14.86 -14.59
C GLY A 613 6.03 14.67 -15.09
N LEU A 614 6.16 13.83 -16.11
CA LEU A 614 7.40 13.58 -16.82
C LEU A 614 8.03 14.87 -17.38
N SER A 615 7.22 15.82 -17.85
CA SER A 615 7.72 17.11 -18.36
C SER A 615 8.38 17.94 -17.26
N ASP A 616 7.89 17.86 -16.02
CA ASP A 616 8.48 18.57 -14.87
C ASP A 616 9.79 17.90 -14.44
N ALA A 617 9.84 16.56 -14.45
CA ALA A 617 11.08 15.82 -14.23
C ALA A 617 12.14 16.20 -15.29
N SER A 618 11.71 16.31 -16.56
CA SER A 618 12.58 16.79 -17.64
C SER A 618 13.14 18.18 -17.36
N LYS A 619 12.32 19.13 -16.90
CA LYS A 619 12.77 20.50 -16.59
C LYS A 619 13.81 20.51 -15.47
N GLU A 620 13.55 19.81 -14.36
CA GLU A 620 14.49 19.79 -13.22
C GLU A 620 15.80 19.07 -13.56
N ILE A 621 15.74 17.95 -14.28
CA ILE A 621 16.96 17.26 -14.77
C ILE A 621 17.76 18.21 -15.68
N ASN A 622 17.10 18.83 -16.67
CA ASN A 622 17.79 19.73 -17.60
C ASN A 622 18.36 20.99 -16.92
N LYS A 623 17.74 21.47 -15.84
CA LYS A 623 18.27 22.56 -15.02
C LYS A 623 19.61 22.18 -14.39
N VAL A 624 19.75 20.95 -13.88
CA VAL A 624 21.03 20.45 -13.33
C VAL A 624 22.05 20.22 -14.45
N LEU A 625 21.63 19.66 -15.59
CA LEU A 625 22.51 19.43 -16.74
C LEU A 625 23.07 20.74 -17.33
N ASN A 626 22.29 21.82 -17.33
CA ASN A 626 22.68 23.11 -17.92
C ASN A 626 23.52 24.00 -16.98
N THR A 627 24.03 23.46 -15.88
CA THR A 627 24.90 24.23 -14.98
C THR A 627 26.27 24.44 -15.65
N GLU A 628 26.62 25.70 -15.90
CA GLU A 628 27.87 26.13 -16.54
C GLU A 628 28.70 26.96 -15.56
N GLU A 629 30.00 26.68 -15.48
CA GLU A 629 30.97 27.49 -14.73
C GLU A 629 31.74 28.40 -15.70
N LYS A 630 31.84 29.69 -15.37
CA LYS A 630 32.61 30.67 -16.17
C LYS A 630 33.97 30.92 -15.54
N MET A 631 35.02 30.36 -16.13
CA MET A 631 36.40 30.72 -15.84
C MET A 631 36.94 31.64 -16.95
N GLY A 632 36.79 32.96 -16.77
CA GLY A 632 37.21 33.94 -17.77
C GLY A 632 36.38 33.86 -19.06
N ASN A 633 37.03 33.60 -20.21
CA ASN A 633 36.35 33.41 -21.51
C ASN A 633 36.00 31.94 -21.80
N LEU A 634 36.38 30.99 -20.94
CA LEU A 634 36.00 29.58 -21.07
C LEU A 634 34.73 29.30 -20.28
N VAL A 635 33.75 28.69 -20.95
CA VAL A 635 32.54 28.13 -20.35
C VAL A 635 32.73 26.63 -20.26
N THR A 636 32.88 26.08 -19.07
CA THR A 636 32.98 24.64 -18.82
C THR A 636 31.70 24.13 -18.16
N SER A 637 31.21 22.96 -18.56
CA SER A 637 30.04 22.37 -17.92
C SER A 637 30.41 21.90 -16.51
N ASP A 638 29.77 22.48 -15.51
CA ASP A 638 29.95 22.11 -14.10
C ASP A 638 29.49 20.65 -13.88
N PHE A 639 28.42 20.23 -14.58
CA PHE A 639 27.91 18.86 -14.51
C PHE A 639 28.95 17.78 -14.87
N LEU A 640 29.75 17.98 -15.92
CA LEU A 640 30.77 17.01 -16.33
C LEU A 640 31.91 16.85 -15.31
N SER A 641 32.05 17.76 -14.35
CA SER A 641 33.02 17.63 -13.26
C SER A 641 32.57 16.63 -12.18
N ARG A 642 31.28 16.26 -12.13
CA ARG A 642 30.75 15.30 -11.16
C ARG A 642 31.32 13.90 -11.39
N SER A 643 31.61 13.18 -10.31
CA SER A 643 32.14 11.81 -10.37
C SER A 643 31.18 10.79 -10.99
N ASP A 644 29.87 11.07 -10.97
CA ASP A 644 28.78 10.21 -11.47
C ASP A 644 28.20 10.67 -12.82
N ALA A 645 28.74 11.73 -13.43
CA ALA A 645 28.21 12.33 -14.66
C ALA A 645 28.05 11.30 -15.80
N GLN A 646 29.02 10.40 -15.96
CA GLN A 646 28.96 9.30 -16.93
C GLN A 646 27.75 8.39 -16.66
N THR A 647 27.55 7.96 -15.41
CA THR A 647 26.46 7.04 -15.02
C THR A 647 25.09 7.66 -15.27
N VAL A 648 24.92 8.95 -14.94
CA VAL A 648 23.67 9.68 -15.15
C VAL A 648 23.35 9.81 -16.64
N LEU A 649 24.32 10.26 -17.47
CA LEU A 649 24.11 10.45 -18.90
C LEU A 649 23.84 9.11 -19.62
N VAL A 650 24.52 8.04 -19.22
CA VAL A 650 24.25 6.68 -19.71
C VAL A 650 22.82 6.26 -19.34
N SER A 651 22.40 6.48 -18.10
CA SER A 651 21.07 6.12 -17.61
C SER A 651 19.95 6.87 -18.35
N LEU A 652 20.18 8.11 -18.75
CA LEU A 652 19.23 8.90 -19.56
C LEU A 652 19.19 8.47 -21.04
N LEU A 653 20.35 8.33 -21.67
CA LEU A 653 20.42 8.13 -23.12
C LEU A 653 20.14 6.68 -23.55
N ARG A 654 20.25 5.72 -22.62
CA ARG A 654 19.86 4.32 -22.88
C ARG A 654 18.35 4.09 -22.94
N LEU A 655 17.53 5.01 -22.42
CA LEU A 655 16.08 4.80 -22.32
C LEU A 655 15.43 4.78 -23.71
N THR A 656 14.41 3.97 -23.98
CA THR A 656 13.76 3.91 -25.31
C THR A 656 12.27 3.61 -25.15
N THR A 657 11.45 4.03 -26.12
CA THR A 657 10.01 3.69 -26.19
C THR A 657 9.77 2.54 -27.17
N ALA A 658 8.60 1.89 -27.09
CA ALA A 658 8.28 0.77 -27.97
C ALA A 658 7.93 1.22 -29.41
N GLU A 659 8.37 0.41 -30.39
CA GLU A 659 8.09 0.50 -31.84
C GLU A 659 8.84 1.57 -32.63
N THR A 660 10.13 1.32 -32.89
CA THR A 660 10.78 1.33 -34.22
C THR A 660 12.26 0.99 -34.00
N ARG A 661 13.00 0.61 -35.04
CA ARG A 661 14.47 0.72 -34.97
C ARG A 661 14.76 2.20 -34.71
N ASP A 662 14.97 2.56 -33.45
CA ASP A 662 15.19 3.95 -33.03
C ASP A 662 16.54 4.38 -33.62
N ASN A 663 16.51 4.89 -34.85
CA ASN A 663 17.66 5.39 -35.60
C ASN A 663 17.90 6.88 -35.28
N THR A 664 17.32 7.39 -34.19
CA THR A 664 17.55 8.76 -33.75
C THR A 664 19.03 8.98 -33.46
N TYR A 665 19.44 10.25 -33.54
CA TYR A 665 20.80 10.68 -33.20
C TYR A 665 21.26 10.09 -31.86
N ARG A 666 20.36 10.06 -30.87
CA ARG A 666 20.60 9.52 -29.54
C ARG A 666 20.97 8.04 -29.51
N SER A 667 20.23 7.18 -30.19
CA SER A 667 20.51 5.74 -30.20
C SER A 667 21.83 5.43 -30.89
N ARG A 668 22.15 6.16 -31.96
CA ARG A 668 23.46 6.06 -32.63
C ARG A 668 24.60 6.55 -31.73
N LEU A 669 24.42 7.69 -31.07
CA LEU A 669 25.37 8.23 -30.09
C LEU A 669 25.61 7.23 -28.95
N PHE A 670 24.55 6.60 -28.44
CA PHE A 670 24.66 5.56 -27.41
C PHE A 670 25.44 4.34 -27.91
N GLY A 671 25.25 3.90 -29.16
CA GLY A 671 26.04 2.82 -29.75
C GLY A 671 27.55 3.09 -29.78
N TYR A 672 27.96 4.31 -30.13
CA TYR A 672 29.38 4.71 -30.03
C TYR A 672 29.87 4.67 -28.57
N ALA A 673 29.03 5.06 -27.61
CA ALA A 673 29.40 5.00 -26.20
C ALA A 673 29.49 3.56 -25.65
N GLU A 674 28.64 2.64 -26.12
CA GLU A 674 28.72 1.22 -25.74
C GLU A 674 30.09 0.64 -26.09
N GLU A 675 30.60 0.96 -27.28
CA GLU A 675 31.92 0.52 -27.74
C GLU A 675 33.07 1.24 -27.01
N LEU A 676 33.01 2.57 -26.87
CA LEU A 676 34.11 3.35 -26.27
C LEU A 676 34.21 3.18 -24.74
N LEU A 677 33.08 3.08 -24.05
CA LEU A 677 33.02 3.03 -22.58
C LEU A 677 32.81 1.61 -22.04
N HIS A 678 32.70 0.59 -22.90
CA HIS A 678 32.44 -0.81 -22.53
C HIS A 678 31.20 -0.97 -21.65
N LEU A 679 30.09 -0.32 -22.05
CA LEU A 679 28.86 -0.30 -21.25
C LEU A 679 28.14 -1.66 -21.30
N ASN A 680 27.64 -2.11 -20.15
CA ASN A 680 26.87 -3.35 -20.04
C ASN A 680 25.35 -3.07 -20.02
N GLY A 681 24.58 -3.88 -20.75
CA GLY A 681 23.13 -3.98 -20.59
C GLY A 681 22.26 -3.24 -21.62
N GLY A 682 22.82 -2.64 -22.67
CA GLY A 682 22.05 -2.15 -23.82
C GLY A 682 21.04 -1.03 -23.53
N THR A 683 20.16 -0.80 -24.49
CA THR A 683 19.01 0.11 -24.35
C THR A 683 17.97 -0.48 -23.39
N GLN A 684 17.34 0.40 -22.61
CA GLN A 684 16.32 0.06 -21.62
C GLN A 684 14.96 0.59 -22.07
N ARG A 685 13.94 -0.26 -22.11
CA ARG A 685 12.59 0.15 -22.53
C ARG A 685 11.81 0.77 -21.36
N VAL A 686 11.08 1.84 -21.65
CA VAL A 686 10.18 2.52 -20.72
C VAL A 686 8.81 2.74 -21.36
N GLU A 687 7.80 2.96 -20.51
CA GLU A 687 6.38 3.10 -20.89
C GLU A 687 6.14 4.27 -21.86
N SER A 688 6.72 5.44 -21.56
CA SER A 688 6.69 6.64 -22.41
C SER A 688 7.89 7.55 -22.12
N LEU A 689 8.29 8.33 -23.12
CA LEU A 689 9.24 9.46 -23.01
C LEU A 689 8.66 10.75 -23.64
N GLU A 690 7.36 10.76 -23.95
CA GLU A 690 6.72 11.90 -24.58
C GLU A 690 6.78 13.14 -23.67
N GLY A 691 7.29 14.25 -24.19
CA GLY A 691 7.51 15.48 -23.41
C GLY A 691 8.81 15.54 -22.61
N PHE A 692 9.66 14.49 -22.64
CA PHE A 692 10.99 14.52 -22.01
C PHE A 692 12.08 14.97 -23.00
N HIS A 693 12.80 16.04 -22.66
CA HIS A 693 13.84 16.63 -23.50
C HIS A 693 15.23 16.09 -23.18
N LEU A 694 15.79 15.30 -24.10
CA LEU A 694 17.13 14.69 -23.96
C LEU A 694 18.27 15.47 -24.65
N GLY A 695 17.98 16.63 -25.26
CA GLY A 695 18.96 17.39 -26.05
C GLY A 695 20.21 17.80 -25.26
N ASN A 696 20.05 18.34 -24.05
CA ASN A 696 21.20 18.73 -23.22
C ASN A 696 21.99 17.52 -22.75
N ALA A 697 21.32 16.41 -22.40
CA ALA A 697 21.98 15.16 -22.07
C ALA A 697 22.79 14.63 -23.26
N ALA A 698 22.25 14.65 -24.49
CA ALA A 698 22.96 14.24 -25.70
C ALA A 698 24.18 15.13 -26.00
N LYS A 699 24.06 16.45 -25.81
CA LYS A 699 25.16 17.41 -25.95
C LYS A 699 26.29 17.12 -24.96
N LEU A 700 25.97 16.98 -23.68
CA LEU A 700 26.95 16.69 -22.62
C LEU A 700 27.59 15.32 -22.79
N PHE A 701 26.81 14.33 -23.21
CA PHE A 701 27.33 13.00 -23.47
C PHE A 701 28.28 12.97 -24.67
N THR A 702 27.98 13.73 -25.73
CA THR A 702 28.90 13.91 -26.85
C THR A 702 30.22 14.51 -26.37
N ARG A 703 30.18 15.57 -25.55
CA ARG A 703 31.38 16.17 -24.94
C ARG A 703 32.16 15.19 -24.07
N LEU A 704 31.46 14.36 -23.28
CA LEU A 704 32.08 13.32 -22.47
C LEU A 704 32.81 12.29 -23.35
N LEU A 705 32.20 11.83 -24.45
CA LEU A 705 32.84 10.93 -25.40
C LEU A 705 34.06 11.60 -26.05
N ASN A 706 33.95 12.87 -26.45
CA ASN A 706 35.09 13.62 -26.98
C ASN A 706 36.24 13.71 -25.98
N GLN A 707 35.97 13.99 -24.70
CA GLN A 707 37.01 13.99 -23.65
C GLN A 707 37.68 12.62 -23.52
N ARG A 708 36.92 11.53 -23.62
CA ARG A 708 37.45 10.16 -23.59
C ARG A 708 38.32 9.83 -24.80
N ILE A 709 37.91 10.29 -25.98
CA ILE A 709 38.71 10.19 -27.21
C ILE A 709 39.99 11.02 -27.08
N GLU A 710 39.89 12.27 -26.61
CA GLU A 710 41.03 13.17 -26.42
C GLU A 710 42.08 12.61 -25.46
N ILE A 711 41.66 11.97 -24.35
CA ILE A 711 42.58 11.29 -23.41
C ILE A 711 43.43 10.22 -24.12
N CYS A 712 42.93 9.63 -25.20
CA CYS A 712 43.68 8.64 -25.96
C CYS A 712 44.89 9.24 -26.70
N ALA A 713 44.88 10.55 -26.97
CA ALA A 713 45.91 11.37 -27.65
C ALA A 713 46.31 10.95 -29.08
N THR A 714 46.17 9.67 -29.44
CA THR A 714 46.58 9.07 -30.73
C THR A 714 45.59 7.98 -31.13
N LEU A 715 45.58 7.59 -32.42
CA LEU A 715 44.77 6.46 -32.88
C LEU A 715 45.19 5.12 -32.26
N VAL A 716 46.47 4.95 -31.92
CA VAL A 716 46.96 3.78 -31.17
C VAL A 716 46.33 3.75 -29.77
N GLY A 717 46.31 4.90 -29.07
CA GLY A 717 45.64 5.03 -27.78
C GLY A 717 44.14 4.70 -27.88
N LEU A 718 43.46 5.23 -28.92
CA LEU A 718 42.03 4.98 -29.13
C LEU A 718 41.75 3.51 -29.43
N SER A 719 42.60 2.87 -30.24
CA SER A 719 42.50 1.45 -30.57
C SER A 719 42.64 0.55 -29.34
N ASN A 720 43.61 0.86 -28.46
CA ASN A 720 43.76 0.15 -27.19
C ASN A 720 42.53 0.33 -26.30
N THR A 721 41.95 1.54 -26.25
CA THR A 721 40.73 1.80 -25.48
C THR A 721 39.51 1.04 -26.03
N LEU A 722 39.30 1.03 -27.35
CA LEU A 722 38.15 0.37 -27.99
C LEU A 722 38.25 -1.16 -28.00
N TYR A 723 39.45 -1.70 -28.27
CA TYR A 723 39.61 -3.12 -28.61
C TYR A 723 40.59 -3.88 -27.72
N GLY A 724 41.33 -3.21 -26.84
CA GLY A 724 42.39 -3.84 -26.02
C GLY A 724 43.60 -4.35 -26.83
N LYS A 725 43.72 -3.94 -28.09
CA LYS A 725 44.78 -4.33 -29.03
C LYS A 725 45.13 -3.15 -29.96
N ASN A 726 46.29 -3.22 -30.61
CA ASN A 726 46.76 -2.20 -31.54
C ASN A 726 46.24 -2.43 -32.98
N ASP A 727 44.94 -2.18 -33.19
CA ASP A 727 44.26 -2.23 -34.50
C ASP A 727 43.89 -0.81 -34.96
N VAL A 728 44.90 -0.09 -35.47
CA VAL A 728 44.80 1.34 -35.80
C VAL A 728 43.77 1.60 -36.90
N GLU A 729 43.65 0.71 -37.87
CA GLU A 729 42.73 0.90 -39.01
C GLU A 729 41.27 0.73 -38.60
N ALA A 730 40.96 -0.23 -37.72
CA ALA A 730 39.64 -0.34 -37.13
C ALA A 730 39.27 0.91 -36.30
N ALA A 731 40.21 1.43 -35.50
CA ALA A 731 40.00 2.64 -34.71
C ALA A 731 39.84 3.89 -35.59
N ARG A 732 40.60 3.99 -36.69
CA ARG A 732 40.44 5.06 -37.70
C ARG A 732 39.06 5.01 -38.33
N LYS A 733 38.59 3.82 -38.71
CA LYS A 733 37.25 3.64 -39.29
C LYS A 733 36.16 4.03 -38.29
N TRP A 734 36.26 3.56 -37.05
CA TRP A 734 35.31 3.91 -35.98
C TRP A 734 35.27 5.43 -35.74
N LEU A 735 36.44 6.06 -35.63
CA LEU A 735 36.55 7.50 -35.41
C LEU A 735 36.02 8.30 -36.61
N ASN A 736 36.28 7.86 -37.84
CA ASN A 736 35.67 8.43 -39.03
C ASN A 736 34.15 8.37 -38.96
N ASP A 737 33.60 7.19 -38.65
CA ASP A 737 32.15 6.99 -38.59
C ASP A 737 31.52 7.88 -37.50
N TYR A 738 32.20 8.04 -36.36
CA TYR A 738 31.80 8.96 -35.29
C TYR A 738 31.85 10.44 -35.71
N LEU A 739 32.94 10.89 -36.32
CA LEU A 739 33.10 12.27 -36.79
C LEU A 739 32.11 12.63 -37.90
N VAL A 740 31.90 11.72 -38.86
CA VAL A 740 30.88 11.88 -39.92
C VAL A 740 29.48 11.90 -39.32
N PHE A 741 29.22 11.09 -38.29
CA PHE A 741 27.96 11.10 -37.56
C PHE A 741 27.70 12.45 -36.88
N LEU A 742 28.71 13.06 -36.25
CA LEU A 742 28.60 14.40 -35.67
C LEU A 742 28.41 15.46 -36.77
N ASP A 743 29.18 15.38 -37.87
CA ASP A 743 29.16 16.37 -38.96
C ASP A 743 27.82 16.37 -39.71
N GLY A 744 27.19 15.20 -39.82
CA GLY A 744 25.87 15.02 -40.42
C GLY A 744 24.71 15.61 -39.60
N SER A 745 24.95 16.10 -38.37
CA SER A 745 23.92 16.68 -37.52
C SER A 745 24.00 18.20 -37.47
N ALA A 746 22.94 18.88 -37.96
CA ALA A 746 22.87 20.35 -37.92
C ALA A 746 22.93 20.93 -36.49
N GLU A 747 22.47 20.17 -35.49
CA GLU A 747 22.44 20.59 -34.09
C GLU A 747 23.79 20.35 -33.38
N TYR A 748 24.44 19.21 -33.64
CA TYR A 748 25.61 18.76 -32.87
C TYR A 748 26.96 18.90 -33.61
N LYS A 749 26.98 19.27 -34.90
CA LYS A 749 28.21 19.42 -35.70
C LYS A 749 29.28 20.31 -35.05
N HIS A 750 28.88 21.41 -34.40
CA HIS A 750 29.80 22.31 -33.72
C HIS A 750 30.60 21.63 -32.59
N LEU A 751 30.11 20.51 -32.03
CA LEU A 751 30.80 19.76 -30.98
C LEU A 751 32.04 19.01 -31.49
N ILE A 752 32.27 18.94 -32.80
CA ILE A 752 33.53 18.42 -33.35
C ILE A 752 34.71 19.33 -32.95
N GLU A 753 34.45 20.61 -32.70
CA GLU A 753 35.43 21.58 -32.24
C GLU A 753 35.76 21.39 -30.74
N ASP A 754 34.94 20.64 -30.00
CA ASP A 754 35.13 20.39 -28.57
C ASP A 754 36.17 19.26 -28.35
N GLY A 755 37.43 19.65 -28.21
CA GLY A 755 38.55 18.79 -27.81
C GLY A 755 39.47 18.36 -28.96
N ASN A 756 40.58 17.70 -28.61
CA ASN A 756 41.51 17.14 -29.60
C ASN A 756 41.06 15.73 -30.02
N ILE A 757 40.14 15.64 -30.99
CA ILE A 757 39.53 14.37 -31.42
C ILE A 757 39.72 14.05 -32.89
N VAL A 758 40.28 14.96 -33.69
CA VAL A 758 40.44 14.79 -35.14
C VAL A 758 41.87 14.37 -35.43
N PRO A 759 42.13 13.21 -36.06
CA PRO A 759 43.49 12.74 -36.26
C PRO A 759 44.18 13.48 -37.40
N ASN A 760 45.46 13.81 -37.21
CA ASN A 760 46.34 14.30 -38.28
C ASN A 760 47.03 13.14 -39.02
N ARG A 761 47.82 13.43 -40.05
CA ARG A 761 48.56 12.39 -40.82
C ARG A 761 49.62 11.61 -40.01
N LEU A 762 49.93 12.02 -38.79
CA LEU A 762 50.80 11.29 -37.86
C LEU A 762 49.99 10.49 -36.83
N ASP A 763 48.67 10.35 -37.03
CA ASP A 763 47.73 9.67 -36.14
C ASP A 763 47.63 10.26 -34.74
N ILE A 764 48.05 11.52 -34.58
CA ILE A 764 47.89 12.32 -33.36
C ILE A 764 46.52 12.99 -33.42
N LEU A 765 45.75 12.90 -32.34
CA LEU A 765 44.47 13.58 -32.22
C LEU A 765 44.70 15.06 -31.93
N CYS A 766 44.11 15.91 -32.76
CA CYS A 766 44.28 17.36 -32.77
C CYS A 766 42.92 18.05 -32.74
N SER A 767 42.92 19.34 -32.42
CA SER A 767 41.72 20.16 -32.49
C SER A 767 41.32 20.42 -33.94
N TYR A 768 40.02 20.48 -34.19
CA TYR A 768 39.43 20.72 -35.51
C TYR A 768 40.05 21.93 -36.23
N ASP A 769 40.20 23.07 -35.54
CA ASP A 769 40.71 24.33 -36.10
C ASP A 769 42.22 24.34 -36.41
N SER A 770 42.98 23.42 -35.81
CA SER A 770 44.41 23.30 -36.01
C SER A 770 44.77 22.58 -37.31
N LEU A 771 43.83 21.82 -37.87
CA LEU A 771 44.03 21.01 -39.06
C LEU A 771 43.50 21.68 -40.34
N HIS A 772 44.06 21.25 -41.46
CA HIS A 772 43.71 21.67 -42.81
C HIS A 772 43.27 20.43 -43.59
N ASN A 773 42.20 20.59 -44.37
CA ASN A 773 41.91 19.64 -45.43
C ASN A 773 42.98 19.77 -46.52
N TYR A 774 42.98 18.86 -47.49
CA TYR A 774 44.01 18.83 -48.54
C TYR A 774 43.44 18.55 -49.93
N GLY A 775 44.05 19.16 -50.93
CA GLY A 775 43.75 18.98 -52.35
C GLY A 775 43.06 20.18 -53.00
N THR A 776 43.06 20.18 -54.33
CA THR A 776 42.50 21.26 -55.15
C THR A 776 41.06 20.93 -55.58
N PRO A 777 40.14 21.91 -55.62
CA PRO A 777 38.79 21.71 -56.17
C PRO A 777 38.84 21.18 -57.61
N GLY A 778 38.37 19.96 -57.84
CA GLY A 778 38.53 19.23 -59.12
C GLY A 778 39.08 17.80 -58.97
N GLY A 779 39.52 17.42 -57.77
CA GLY A 779 39.86 16.04 -57.41
C GLY A 779 41.36 15.74 -57.30
N GLN A 780 42.22 16.72 -57.54
CA GLN A 780 43.67 16.55 -57.39
C GLN A 780 44.05 16.57 -55.89
N MET A 781 44.53 15.44 -55.37
CA MET A 781 45.01 15.34 -53.99
C MET A 781 46.44 15.91 -53.87
N LEU A 782 46.83 16.29 -52.65
CA LEU A 782 48.24 16.60 -52.35
C LEU A 782 49.07 15.33 -52.52
N ASP A 783 50.25 15.48 -53.10
CA ASP A 783 51.19 14.39 -53.32
C ASP A 783 52.12 14.24 -52.12
N ASP A 784 52.14 13.05 -51.53
CA ASP A 784 52.92 12.75 -50.32
C ASP A 784 54.43 12.80 -50.59
N GLU A 785 54.87 12.41 -51.79
CA GLU A 785 56.27 12.46 -52.20
C GLU A 785 56.75 13.91 -52.32
N LEU A 786 55.91 14.80 -52.88
CA LEU A 786 56.19 16.24 -52.91
C LEU A 786 56.25 16.87 -51.52
N LEU A 787 55.41 16.44 -50.57
CA LEU A 787 55.45 16.92 -49.19
C LEU A 787 56.76 16.50 -48.50
N ASP A 788 57.24 15.29 -48.75
CA ASP A 788 58.52 14.79 -48.24
C ASP A 788 59.71 15.53 -48.88
N ILE A 789 59.65 15.81 -50.17
CA ILE A 789 60.65 16.63 -50.88
C ILE A 789 60.69 18.04 -50.28
N LEU A 790 59.53 18.67 -50.03
CA LEU A 790 59.45 20.00 -49.40
C LEU A 790 60.09 19.99 -48.00
N HIS A 791 59.85 18.92 -47.21
CA HIS A 791 60.47 18.76 -45.91
C HIS A 791 62.00 18.65 -45.98
N GLN A 792 62.52 17.93 -46.97
CA GLN A 792 63.96 17.82 -47.22
C GLN A 792 64.60 19.14 -47.65
N PHE A 793 63.87 19.97 -48.41
CA PHE A 793 64.31 21.34 -48.72
C PHE A 793 64.30 22.24 -47.47
N ASN A 794 63.24 22.16 -46.67
CA ASN A 794 63.08 23.01 -45.50
C ASN A 794 62.37 22.27 -44.36
N PRO A 795 63.12 21.76 -43.37
CA PRO A 795 62.53 21.02 -42.25
C PRO A 795 61.50 21.81 -41.43
N LEU A 796 61.50 23.15 -41.50
CA LEU A 796 60.55 24.01 -40.80
C LEU A 796 59.17 24.07 -41.47
N LYS A 797 59.04 23.64 -42.74
CA LYS A 797 57.78 23.60 -43.51
C LYS A 797 57.11 22.23 -43.45
N LEU A 798 56.86 21.73 -42.22
CA LEU A 798 56.17 20.46 -41.97
C LEU A 798 54.65 20.59 -42.07
N TRP A 799 54.08 20.12 -43.19
CA TRP A 799 52.65 20.12 -43.43
C TRP A 799 51.90 18.91 -42.83
N PRO A 800 52.43 17.65 -42.83
CA PRO A 800 51.70 16.48 -42.33
C PRO A 800 51.10 16.60 -40.91
N PRO A 801 51.76 17.21 -39.91
CA PRO A 801 51.17 17.41 -38.58
C PRO A 801 49.92 18.32 -38.57
N ARG A 802 49.74 19.12 -39.61
CA ARG A 802 48.64 20.09 -39.79
C ARG A 802 47.59 19.61 -40.79
N LEU A 803 47.79 18.45 -41.41
CA LEU A 803 46.88 17.88 -42.39
C LEU A 803 45.97 16.85 -41.74
N LEU A 804 44.70 16.84 -42.12
CA LEU A 804 43.75 15.79 -41.76
C LEU A 804 44.30 14.40 -42.17
N ALA A 805 44.11 13.39 -41.33
CA ALA A 805 44.54 12.04 -41.64
C ALA A 805 43.89 11.48 -42.91
N ASN A 806 44.61 10.61 -43.62
CA ASN A 806 44.03 9.84 -44.73
C ASN A 806 42.90 8.94 -44.19
N GLY A 807 41.82 8.81 -44.95
CA GLY A 807 40.66 7.97 -44.57
C GLY A 807 39.63 8.64 -43.65
N ILE A 808 39.84 9.89 -43.22
CA ILE A 808 38.83 10.67 -42.48
C ILE A 808 38.06 11.59 -43.43
N GLN A 809 36.74 11.44 -43.44
CA GLN A 809 35.83 12.23 -44.26
C GLN A 809 35.26 13.39 -43.43
N LEU A 810 35.99 14.51 -43.37
CA LEU A 810 35.56 15.68 -42.64
C LEU A 810 35.91 16.97 -43.40
N ALA A 811 34.96 17.89 -43.52
CA ALA A 811 35.17 19.14 -44.23
C ALA A 811 35.73 20.22 -43.29
N LEU A 812 37.05 20.44 -43.34
CA LEU A 812 37.72 21.47 -42.55
C LEU A 812 37.67 22.87 -43.22
N PRO A 813 37.70 23.97 -42.44
CA PRO A 813 37.56 25.33 -42.97
C PRO A 813 38.76 25.83 -43.78
N LYS A 814 39.94 25.26 -43.55
CA LYS A 814 41.18 25.60 -44.27
C LYS A 814 41.60 24.43 -45.14
N VAL A 815 42.10 24.71 -46.34
CA VAL A 815 42.52 23.69 -47.31
C VAL A 815 43.89 24.05 -47.84
N TYR A 816 44.85 23.14 -47.73
CA TYR A 816 46.12 23.23 -48.44
C TYR A 816 45.97 22.67 -49.86
N LYS A 817 46.32 23.47 -50.85
CA LYS A 817 46.11 23.15 -52.27
C LYS A 817 47.39 22.69 -52.96
N MET A 818 47.25 21.94 -54.05
CA MET A 818 48.39 21.46 -54.83
C MET A 818 49.20 22.62 -55.44
N GLU A 819 48.55 23.73 -55.80
CA GLU A 819 49.21 24.95 -56.27
C GLU A 819 50.11 25.57 -55.21
N GLU A 820 49.70 25.54 -53.94
CA GLU A 820 50.47 26.10 -52.83
C GLU A 820 51.71 25.24 -52.55
N LEU A 821 51.56 23.91 -52.57
CA LEU A 821 52.67 22.97 -52.43
C LEU A 821 53.68 23.12 -53.58
N GLY A 822 53.20 23.21 -54.82
CA GLY A 822 54.03 23.41 -56.00
C GLY A 822 54.82 24.72 -55.94
N ASN A 823 54.17 25.83 -55.59
CA ASN A 823 54.83 27.13 -55.46
C ASN A 823 55.92 27.13 -54.38
N GLU A 824 55.66 26.53 -53.21
CA GLU A 824 56.62 26.40 -52.12
C GLU A 824 57.85 25.58 -52.56
N LEU A 825 57.63 24.47 -53.26
CA LEU A 825 58.70 23.62 -53.80
C LEU A 825 59.55 24.32 -54.86
N VAL A 826 58.92 25.00 -55.82
CA VAL A 826 59.63 25.80 -56.83
C VAL A 826 60.46 26.88 -56.15
N GLN A 827 59.91 27.58 -55.15
CA GLN A 827 60.62 28.64 -54.43
C GLN A 827 61.85 28.10 -53.68
N GLU A 828 61.74 26.95 -53.01
CA GLU A 828 62.86 26.33 -52.30
C GLU A 828 63.91 25.77 -53.28
N ALA A 829 63.48 25.13 -54.37
CA ALA A 829 64.36 24.62 -55.41
C ALA A 829 65.14 25.74 -56.13
N ASP A 830 64.45 26.80 -56.54
CA ASP A 830 65.07 27.99 -57.13
C ASP A 830 66.06 28.64 -56.17
N SER A 831 65.71 28.75 -54.88
CA SER A 831 66.62 29.27 -53.85
C SER A 831 67.87 28.40 -53.72
N ALA A 832 67.72 27.08 -53.67
CA ALA A 832 68.86 26.15 -53.59
C ALA A 832 69.79 26.25 -54.81
N ILE A 833 69.25 26.44 -56.01
CA ILE A 833 70.02 26.59 -57.24
C ILE A 833 70.69 27.96 -57.33
N HIS A 834 69.94 29.05 -57.08
CA HIS A 834 70.40 30.44 -57.20
C HIS A 834 71.53 30.76 -56.21
N TYR A 835 71.41 30.32 -54.95
CA TYR A 835 72.45 30.51 -53.93
C TYR A 835 73.60 29.49 -54.01
N ARG A 836 73.69 28.69 -55.09
CA ARG A 836 74.73 27.65 -55.32
C ARG A 836 74.80 26.58 -54.22
N ARG A 837 73.68 26.28 -53.54
CA ARG A 837 73.55 25.21 -52.53
C ARG A 837 73.04 23.88 -53.11
N HIS A 838 72.97 23.75 -54.43
CA HIS A 838 72.49 22.57 -55.14
C HIS A 838 73.19 21.24 -54.77
N GLN A 839 74.43 21.26 -54.26
CA GLN A 839 75.09 20.04 -53.75
C GLN A 839 74.62 19.66 -52.33
N GLU A 840 74.25 20.63 -51.50
CA GLU A 840 73.68 20.42 -50.17
C GLU A 840 72.25 19.86 -50.29
N PHE A 841 71.47 20.41 -51.22
CA PHE A 841 70.12 19.95 -51.55
C PHE A 841 70.08 18.97 -52.73
N ARG A 842 71.17 18.21 -52.94
CA ARG A 842 71.30 17.30 -54.08
C ARG A 842 70.19 16.25 -54.10
N ILE A 843 69.90 15.65 -52.96
CA ILE A 843 68.89 14.59 -52.81
C ILE A 843 67.49 15.13 -53.12
N PRO A 844 66.98 16.19 -52.45
CA PRO A 844 65.64 16.70 -52.74
C PRO A 844 65.50 17.28 -54.16
N LEU A 845 66.55 17.86 -54.74
CA LEU A 845 66.52 18.29 -56.14
C LEU A 845 66.43 17.11 -57.11
N LEU A 846 67.16 16.01 -56.88
CA LEU A 846 67.06 14.81 -57.73
C LEU A 846 65.70 14.13 -57.58
N SER A 847 65.15 14.04 -56.37
CA SER A 847 63.81 13.51 -56.14
C SER A 847 62.73 14.38 -56.77
N LEU A 848 62.85 15.71 -56.72
CA LEU A 848 61.93 16.62 -57.43
C LEU A 848 62.01 16.47 -58.95
N ILE A 849 63.21 16.24 -59.49
CA ILE A 849 63.43 15.97 -60.93
C ILE A 849 62.77 14.65 -61.34
N GLU A 850 63.02 13.58 -60.57
CA GLU A 850 62.43 12.26 -60.78
C GLU A 850 60.90 12.31 -60.71
N TRP A 851 60.34 13.03 -59.73
CA TRP A 851 58.91 13.25 -59.64
C TRP A 851 58.36 14.01 -60.86
N CYS A 852 59.05 15.04 -61.33
CA CYS A 852 58.65 15.79 -62.52
C CYS A 852 58.66 14.95 -63.81
N GLU A 853 59.64 14.04 -63.95
CA GLU A 853 59.76 13.14 -65.11
C GLU A 853 58.69 12.03 -65.09
N THR A 854 58.35 11.52 -63.90
CA THR A 854 57.34 10.48 -63.71
C THR A 854 55.90 11.02 -63.79
N HIS A 855 55.69 12.30 -63.44
CA HIS A 855 54.37 12.94 -63.39
C HIS A 855 54.24 14.14 -64.35
N GLU A 856 54.63 13.97 -65.62
CA GLU A 856 54.79 15.06 -66.61
C GLU A 856 53.62 16.07 -66.65
N MET A 857 52.38 15.59 -66.64
CA MET A 857 51.19 16.45 -66.72
C MET A 857 50.98 17.31 -65.46
N LEU A 858 51.19 16.73 -64.27
CA LEU A 858 51.05 17.42 -62.99
C LEU A 858 52.23 18.36 -62.76
N ALA A 859 53.43 17.93 -63.11
CA ALA A 859 54.65 18.72 -63.03
C ALA A 859 54.56 19.99 -63.89
N ARG A 860 54.10 19.90 -65.15
CA ARG A 860 53.87 21.07 -65.99
C ARG A 860 52.82 22.02 -65.42
N THR A 861 51.84 21.49 -64.69
CA THR A 861 50.72 22.28 -64.16
C THR A 861 51.09 23.01 -62.86
N TYR A 862 51.77 22.33 -61.93
CA TYR A 862 52.02 22.85 -60.57
C TYR A 862 53.49 23.24 -60.31
N LEU A 863 54.43 22.73 -61.11
CA LEU A 863 55.87 22.97 -61.01
C LEU A 863 56.45 23.51 -62.33
N GLY A 864 55.61 24.06 -63.22
CA GLY A 864 55.98 24.36 -64.62
C GLY A 864 57.26 25.18 -64.78
N GLN A 865 57.49 26.16 -63.89
CA GLN A 865 58.72 26.95 -63.88
C GLN A 865 59.99 26.11 -63.62
N PHE A 866 59.92 25.13 -62.72
CA PHE A 866 61.04 24.23 -62.45
C PHE A 866 61.22 23.18 -63.56
N VAL A 867 60.12 22.72 -64.18
CA VAL A 867 60.15 21.79 -65.32
C VAL A 867 60.94 22.35 -66.49
N ASP A 868 60.78 23.64 -66.79
CA ASP A 868 61.54 24.31 -67.86
C ASP A 868 63.06 24.32 -67.59
N GLU A 869 63.48 24.24 -66.33
CA GLU A 869 64.89 24.22 -65.90
C GLU A 869 65.45 22.81 -65.59
N LEU A 870 64.64 21.74 -65.71
CA LEU A 870 64.96 20.35 -65.36
C LEU A 870 66.32 19.87 -65.90
N GLY A 871 66.51 19.98 -67.22
CA GLY A 871 67.71 19.45 -67.88
C GLY A 871 68.98 20.19 -67.44
N GLY A 872 68.88 21.49 -67.16
CA GLY A 872 69.98 22.29 -66.63
C GLY A 872 70.32 21.90 -65.19
N THR A 873 69.31 21.64 -64.37
CA THR A 873 69.48 21.24 -62.96
C THR A 873 70.03 19.82 -62.84
N PHE A 874 69.52 18.86 -63.63
CA PHE A 874 70.03 17.47 -63.68
C PHE A 874 71.51 17.42 -64.10
N TYR A 875 71.91 18.21 -65.10
CA TYR A 875 73.30 18.32 -65.56
C TYR A 875 74.24 18.84 -64.46
N LYS A 876 73.84 19.92 -63.75
CA LYS A 876 74.58 20.50 -62.61
C LYS A 876 74.76 19.49 -61.48
N LEU A 877 73.77 18.62 -61.27
CA LEU A 877 73.80 17.59 -60.23
C LEU A 877 74.65 16.37 -60.65
N THR A 878 74.55 15.86 -61.86
CA THR A 878 75.14 14.55 -62.22
C THR A 878 76.53 14.61 -62.86
N ILE A 879 76.85 15.66 -63.61
CA ILE A 879 78.03 15.68 -64.49
C ILE A 879 79.07 16.72 -64.08
N GLU A 880 78.66 17.88 -63.57
CA GLU A 880 79.54 19.07 -63.51
C GLU A 880 80.79 18.89 -62.62
N LYS A 881 80.81 17.97 -61.63
CA LYS A 881 81.99 17.67 -60.77
C LYS A 881 82.04 16.27 -60.13
N SER A 882 82.05 15.14 -60.88
CA SER A 882 82.33 13.82 -60.26
C SER A 882 83.38 12.96 -61.00
N ASP A 883 84.30 12.35 -60.22
CA ASP A 883 85.36 11.43 -60.69
C ASP A 883 84.82 10.08 -61.22
N LYS A 884 83.50 9.86 -61.15
CA LYS A 884 82.82 8.60 -61.51
C LYS A 884 82.09 8.64 -62.85
N SER A 885 82.30 9.68 -63.65
CA SER A 885 81.67 9.85 -64.98
C SER A 885 81.84 8.63 -65.90
N LYS A 886 82.95 7.89 -65.78
CA LYS A 886 83.23 6.66 -66.54
C LYS A 886 82.40 5.44 -66.11
N ASP A 887 82.05 5.32 -64.83
CA ASP A 887 81.31 4.17 -64.29
C ASP A 887 79.81 4.28 -64.60
N VAL A 888 79.26 5.49 -64.55
CA VAL A 888 77.88 5.80 -64.98
C VAL A 888 77.71 5.48 -66.47
N MET A 889 78.70 5.84 -67.30
CA MET A 889 78.71 5.53 -68.73
C MET A 889 78.91 4.04 -69.06
N ARG A 890 79.35 3.21 -68.10
CA ARG A 890 79.46 1.74 -68.26
C ARG A 890 78.14 1.03 -67.97
N LEU A 891 77.37 1.50 -66.98
CA LEU A 891 76.06 0.97 -66.62
C LEU A 891 75.01 1.25 -67.71
N LEU A 892 75.02 2.45 -68.30
CA LEU A 892 74.15 2.83 -69.41
C LEU A 892 74.31 1.97 -70.69
N ARG A 893 75.35 1.11 -70.76
CA ARG A 893 75.59 0.19 -71.89
C ARG A 893 74.97 -1.20 -71.71
N LYS A 894 74.35 -1.51 -70.57
CA LYS A 894 73.75 -2.83 -70.28
C LYS A 894 72.33 -2.70 -69.68
N PRO A 895 71.30 -2.44 -70.52
CA PRO A 895 69.96 -2.08 -70.07
C PRO A 895 69.21 -3.20 -69.34
N GLU A 896 69.49 -4.47 -69.63
CA GLU A 896 68.72 -5.61 -69.10
C GLU A 896 69.09 -5.99 -67.67
N GLN A 897 70.25 -5.56 -67.18
CA GLN A 897 70.69 -5.77 -65.78
C GLN A 897 70.30 -4.61 -64.86
N LEU A 898 69.82 -3.50 -65.42
CA LEU A 898 69.39 -2.33 -64.66
C LEU A 898 68.08 -2.61 -63.92
N SER A 899 67.13 -3.34 -64.51
CA SER A 899 65.87 -3.70 -63.85
C SER A 899 66.09 -4.56 -62.60
N ASP A 900 67.02 -5.51 -62.68
CA ASP A 900 67.34 -6.40 -61.54
C ASP A 900 68.10 -5.64 -60.44
N LEU A 901 68.98 -4.70 -60.81
CA LEU A 901 69.68 -3.85 -59.86
C LEU A 901 68.77 -2.82 -59.19
N VAL A 902 67.78 -2.29 -59.91
CA VAL A 902 66.74 -1.42 -59.36
C VAL A 902 65.87 -2.23 -58.39
N ALA A 903 65.43 -3.44 -58.76
CA ALA A 903 64.69 -4.32 -57.86
C ALA A 903 65.48 -4.70 -56.59
N ILE A 904 66.80 -4.87 -56.69
CA ILE A 904 67.68 -5.14 -55.55
C ILE A 904 67.94 -3.87 -54.72
N ALA A 905 68.01 -2.69 -55.32
CA ALA A 905 68.21 -1.42 -54.63
C ALA A 905 66.93 -0.93 -53.91
N ASP A 906 65.76 -1.17 -54.50
CA ASP A 906 64.45 -0.84 -53.93
C ASP A 906 64.03 -1.85 -52.85
N SER A 907 64.67 -3.01 -52.82
CA SER A 907 64.55 -3.94 -51.70
C SER A 907 65.30 -3.41 -50.48
N ASN A 908 64.70 -3.50 -49.29
CA ASN A 908 65.31 -3.04 -48.03
C ASN A 908 66.47 -3.96 -47.54
N ILE A 909 67.15 -4.62 -48.47
CA ILE A 909 68.18 -5.64 -48.25
C ILE A 909 69.53 -4.95 -48.06
N ASN A 910 70.22 -5.29 -46.97
CA ASN A 910 71.58 -4.82 -46.76
C ASN A 910 72.53 -5.45 -47.79
N LEU A 911 72.89 -4.66 -48.81
CA LEU A 911 73.71 -5.09 -49.94
C LEU A 911 75.10 -5.58 -49.53
N ALA A 912 75.65 -5.10 -48.41
CA ALA A 912 76.94 -5.58 -47.91
C ALA A 912 76.84 -7.02 -47.37
N LYS A 913 75.72 -7.36 -46.72
CA LYS A 913 75.43 -8.74 -46.27
C LYS A 913 75.07 -9.67 -47.42
N LEU A 914 74.29 -9.19 -48.39
CA LEU A 914 73.96 -9.97 -49.60
C LEU A 914 75.23 -10.34 -50.37
N ARG A 915 76.18 -9.38 -50.47
CA ARG A 915 77.48 -9.60 -51.09
C ARG A 915 78.33 -10.60 -50.33
N GLN A 916 78.34 -10.55 -49.00
CA GLN A 916 78.98 -11.58 -48.16
C GLN A 916 78.34 -12.97 -48.34
N LEU A 917 77.03 -13.04 -48.52
CA LEU A 917 76.29 -14.30 -48.71
C LEU A 917 76.62 -14.96 -50.05
N VAL A 918 76.73 -14.15 -51.12
CA VAL A 918 77.15 -14.60 -52.46
C VAL A 918 78.64 -15.01 -52.48
N GLU A 919 79.48 -14.36 -51.67
CA GLU A 919 80.90 -14.71 -51.52
C GLU A 919 81.12 -15.97 -50.67
N LEU A 920 80.22 -16.29 -49.73
CA LEU A 920 80.33 -17.44 -48.83
C LEU A 920 79.85 -18.76 -49.45
N GLU A 921 78.86 -18.75 -50.35
CA GLU A 921 78.49 -19.94 -51.11
C GLU A 921 77.97 -19.59 -52.53
N PRO A 922 78.72 -19.92 -53.60
CA PRO A 922 78.35 -19.55 -54.98
C PRO A 922 77.35 -20.49 -55.67
N ASN A 923 76.73 -21.46 -54.97
CA ASN A 923 75.83 -22.47 -55.56
C ASN A 923 74.38 -22.40 -55.02
N ASP A 924 73.42 -22.70 -55.89
CA ASP A 924 71.97 -22.46 -55.70
C ASP A 924 71.27 -23.39 -54.67
N ILE A 925 72.00 -24.33 -54.06
CA ILE A 925 71.42 -25.42 -53.25
C ILE A 925 71.02 -24.95 -51.85
N LEU A 926 71.78 -24.05 -51.23
CA LEU A 926 71.48 -23.53 -49.89
C LEU A 926 70.42 -22.43 -49.95
N LEU A 927 70.45 -21.60 -51.00
CA LEU A 927 69.44 -20.55 -51.26
C LEU A 927 68.05 -21.14 -51.46
N SER A 928 67.94 -22.22 -52.24
CA SER A 928 66.68 -22.91 -52.47
C SER A 928 66.14 -23.62 -51.21
N LYS A 929 67.02 -24.11 -50.32
CA LYS A 929 66.62 -24.62 -48.98
C LYS A 929 66.10 -23.51 -48.06
N ALA A 930 66.75 -22.35 -48.06
CA ALA A 930 66.32 -21.19 -47.26
C ALA A 930 64.96 -20.64 -47.74
N LEU A 931 64.75 -20.57 -49.06
CA LEU A 931 63.47 -20.14 -49.64
C LEU A 931 62.32 -21.10 -49.32
N ASN A 932 62.56 -22.41 -49.33
CA ASN A 932 61.55 -23.39 -48.95
C ASN A 932 61.22 -23.34 -47.44
N PHE A 933 62.22 -23.10 -46.58
CA PHE A 933 62.00 -22.92 -45.14
C PHE A 933 61.11 -21.72 -44.83
N VAL A 934 61.37 -20.58 -45.49
CA VAL A 934 60.56 -19.36 -45.31
C VAL A 934 59.13 -19.55 -45.82
N ARG A 935 58.93 -20.25 -46.95
CA ARG A 935 57.59 -20.59 -47.46
C ARG A 935 56.81 -21.52 -46.52
N GLU A 936 57.48 -22.53 -45.94
CA GLU A 936 56.83 -23.44 -44.98
C GLU A 936 56.41 -22.72 -43.70
N GLN A 937 57.20 -21.77 -43.22
CA GLN A 937 56.91 -21.00 -42.01
C GLN A 937 55.72 -20.05 -42.19
N GLN A 938 55.63 -19.37 -43.34
CA GLN A 938 54.52 -18.46 -43.66
C GLN A 938 53.16 -19.18 -43.77
N ILE A 939 53.15 -20.43 -44.28
CA ILE A 939 51.94 -21.24 -44.35
C ILE A 939 51.49 -21.70 -42.94
N GLU A 940 52.44 -21.96 -42.04
CA GLU A 940 52.14 -22.32 -40.65
C GLU A 940 51.55 -21.14 -39.87
N ASP A 941 52.13 -19.94 -39.98
CA ASP A 941 51.64 -18.77 -39.25
C ASP A 941 50.24 -18.32 -39.73
N ALA A 942 49.96 -18.45 -41.03
CA ALA A 942 48.67 -18.08 -41.61
C ALA A 942 47.51 -19.03 -41.22
N SER A 943 47.80 -20.28 -40.86
CA SER A 943 46.78 -21.31 -40.56
C SER A 943 46.69 -21.70 -39.08
N PHE A 944 47.57 -21.15 -38.23
CA PHE A 944 47.70 -21.51 -36.82
C PHE A 944 46.42 -21.27 -36.01
N ALA A 945 45.79 -20.08 -36.12
CA ALA A 945 44.59 -19.73 -35.35
C ALA A 945 43.39 -20.64 -35.69
N THR A 946 43.21 -20.97 -36.97
CA THR A 946 42.14 -21.86 -37.43
C THR A 946 42.38 -23.30 -36.97
N ASN A 947 43.60 -23.83 -37.11
CA ASN A 947 43.93 -25.18 -36.66
C ASN A 947 43.86 -25.33 -35.13
N PHE A 948 44.18 -24.27 -34.38
CA PHE A 948 44.07 -24.25 -32.92
C PHE A 948 42.61 -24.33 -32.45
N ALA A 949 41.70 -23.56 -33.05
CA ALA A 949 40.26 -23.60 -32.73
C ALA A 949 39.61 -24.94 -33.07
N ILE A 950 39.99 -25.54 -34.21
CA ILE A 950 39.57 -26.89 -34.61
C ILE A 950 40.07 -27.93 -33.59
N GLY A 951 41.32 -27.81 -33.13
CA GLY A 951 41.90 -28.68 -32.10
C GLY A 951 41.11 -28.65 -30.78
N GLN A 952 40.82 -27.46 -30.26
CA GLN A 952 40.01 -27.30 -29.04
C GLN A 952 38.61 -27.90 -29.17
N THR A 953 37.98 -27.74 -30.34
CA THR A 953 36.67 -28.33 -30.61
C THR A 953 36.73 -29.86 -30.59
N MET A 954 37.76 -30.46 -31.19
CA MET A 954 37.95 -31.91 -31.23
C MET A 954 38.30 -32.51 -29.86
N GLU A 955 39.10 -31.81 -29.06
CA GLU A 955 39.39 -32.18 -27.67
C GLU A 955 38.11 -32.18 -26.82
N GLN A 956 37.26 -31.14 -26.94
CA GLN A 956 35.99 -31.08 -26.23
C GLN A 956 35.07 -32.25 -26.62
N LEU A 957 34.88 -32.50 -27.93
CA LEU A 957 34.06 -33.61 -28.42
C LEU A 957 34.63 -34.98 -28.01
N PHE A 958 35.96 -35.12 -27.94
CA PHE A 958 36.62 -36.30 -27.39
C PHE A 958 36.33 -36.49 -25.90
N ARG A 959 36.36 -35.41 -25.10
CA ARG A 959 36.00 -35.47 -23.67
C ARG A 959 34.55 -35.93 -23.49
N GLU A 960 33.62 -35.40 -24.28
CA GLU A 960 32.22 -35.82 -24.26
C GLU A 960 32.06 -37.31 -24.64
N ALA A 961 32.82 -37.76 -25.64
CA ALA A 961 32.87 -39.18 -26.01
C ALA A 961 33.41 -40.07 -24.87
N LEU A 962 34.42 -39.60 -24.13
CA LEU A 962 35.04 -40.34 -23.03
C LEU A 962 34.20 -40.31 -21.74
N LEU A 963 33.48 -39.22 -21.46
CA LEU A 963 32.56 -39.13 -20.31
C LEU A 963 31.28 -39.95 -20.51
N SER A 964 30.89 -40.19 -21.76
CA SER A 964 29.71 -41.01 -22.08
C SER A 964 29.99 -42.52 -22.07
N VAL A 965 31.16 -42.94 -21.56
CA VAL A 965 31.49 -44.32 -21.20
C VAL A 965 31.91 -44.35 -19.73
N ASN A 966 31.42 -45.32 -18.95
CA ASN A 966 31.59 -45.33 -17.50
C ASN A 966 32.99 -45.81 -17.09
N ILE A 967 33.97 -44.91 -17.10
CA ILE A 967 35.35 -45.17 -16.65
C ILE A 967 35.45 -44.78 -15.16
N PRO A 968 35.82 -45.70 -14.25
CA PRO A 968 35.89 -45.43 -12.81
C PRO A 968 37.17 -44.67 -12.42
N ALA A 969 37.39 -43.50 -13.03
CA ALA A 969 38.51 -42.59 -12.76
C ALA A 969 38.13 -41.15 -13.05
N THR A 970 38.90 -40.22 -12.49
CA THR A 970 38.75 -38.78 -12.74
C THR A 970 39.43 -38.41 -14.06
N ILE A 971 38.70 -37.78 -14.98
CA ILE A 971 39.22 -37.28 -16.25
C ILE A 971 39.63 -35.82 -16.07
N GLN A 972 40.93 -35.55 -16.06
CA GLN A 972 41.50 -34.21 -15.89
C GLN A 972 41.99 -33.69 -17.24
N TYR A 973 41.46 -32.55 -17.68
CA TYR A 973 41.99 -31.83 -18.84
C TYR A 973 43.23 -31.04 -18.42
N GLN A 974 44.37 -31.30 -19.07
CA GLN A 974 45.63 -30.65 -18.78
C GLN A 974 45.84 -29.41 -19.66
N GLY A 975 45.29 -29.39 -20.88
CA GLY A 975 45.16 -28.23 -21.81
C GLY A 975 46.46 -27.58 -22.31
N LYS A 976 47.51 -27.54 -21.50
CA LYS A 976 48.90 -27.20 -21.82
C LYS A 976 49.80 -28.08 -20.97
N GLY A 977 50.51 -29.00 -21.61
CA GLY A 977 51.40 -29.92 -20.92
C GLY A 977 51.82 -31.06 -21.82
N ASP A 978 52.28 -32.14 -21.22
CA ASP A 978 52.84 -33.30 -21.94
C ASP A 978 51.75 -34.24 -22.48
N CYS A 979 50.47 -33.97 -22.18
CA CYS A 979 49.29 -34.61 -22.76
C CYS A 979 48.07 -33.68 -22.63
N ASP A 980 46.99 -33.97 -23.37
CA ASP A 980 45.74 -33.22 -23.29
C ASP A 980 44.84 -33.68 -22.14
N TYR A 981 44.77 -34.99 -21.86
CA TYR A 981 43.98 -35.55 -20.77
C TYR A 981 44.77 -36.54 -19.90
N LEU A 982 44.60 -36.42 -18.59
CA LEU A 982 45.05 -37.37 -17.58
C LEU A 982 43.84 -38.08 -16.96
N ILE A 983 43.77 -39.39 -17.12
CA ILE A 983 42.77 -40.24 -16.47
C ILE A 983 43.40 -40.78 -15.19
N LEU A 984 42.90 -40.37 -14.03
CA LEU A 984 43.47 -40.72 -12.73
C LEU A 984 42.45 -41.48 -11.87
N ASN A 985 42.76 -42.71 -11.49
CA ASN A 985 42.02 -43.41 -10.46
C ASN A 985 42.54 -42.97 -9.07
N THR A 986 41.73 -42.17 -8.38
CA THR A 986 42.10 -41.58 -7.08
C THR A 986 42.18 -42.62 -5.95
N ALA A 987 41.69 -43.84 -6.16
CA ALA A 987 41.72 -44.90 -5.15
C ALA A 987 43.08 -45.65 -5.10
N ASN A 988 43.82 -45.71 -6.21
CA ASN A 988 45.09 -46.45 -6.31
C ASN A 988 46.24 -45.65 -6.97
N GLU A 989 46.00 -44.36 -7.26
CA GLU A 989 46.93 -43.44 -7.91
C GLU A 989 47.42 -43.87 -9.30
N LYS A 990 46.78 -44.88 -9.92
CA LYS A 990 47.10 -45.29 -11.29
C LYS A 990 46.52 -44.29 -12.28
N CYS A 991 47.30 -43.97 -13.31
CA CYS A 991 46.95 -42.98 -14.31
C CYS A 991 47.17 -43.46 -15.75
N PHE A 992 46.49 -42.77 -16.68
CA PHE A 992 46.60 -42.98 -18.11
C PHE A 992 46.58 -41.62 -18.83
N PHE A 993 47.49 -41.41 -19.76
CA PHE A 993 47.73 -40.15 -20.46
C PHE A 993 47.20 -40.23 -21.89
N ILE A 994 46.49 -39.20 -22.34
CA ILE A 994 45.88 -39.15 -23.67
C ILE A 994 46.25 -37.83 -24.35
N GLU A 995 46.76 -37.95 -25.57
CA GLU A 995 46.99 -36.84 -26.48
C GLU A 995 46.01 -36.94 -27.66
N VAL A 996 45.35 -35.83 -27.98
CA VAL A 996 44.36 -35.73 -29.06
C VAL A 996 44.92 -34.90 -30.21
N LYS A 997 44.82 -35.44 -31.43
CA LYS A 997 45.19 -34.75 -32.67
C LYS A 997 44.07 -34.90 -33.69
N SER A 998 43.93 -33.92 -34.55
CA SER A 998 42.92 -33.93 -35.61
C SER A 998 43.53 -33.54 -36.95
N TYR A 999 42.91 -34.02 -38.03
CA TYR A 999 43.30 -33.63 -39.39
C TYR A 999 42.10 -33.63 -40.35
N VAL A 1000 42.17 -32.76 -41.35
CA VAL A 1000 41.15 -32.66 -42.39
C VAL A 1000 41.18 -33.89 -43.31
N ILE A 1001 40.04 -34.52 -43.56
CA ILE A 1001 39.91 -35.64 -44.50
C ILE A 1001 40.45 -35.21 -45.89
N GLY A 1002 41.41 -35.97 -46.42
CA GLY A 1002 42.14 -35.63 -47.65
C GLY A 1002 43.52 -35.00 -47.43
N SER A 1003 43.89 -34.64 -46.19
CA SER A 1003 45.19 -34.02 -45.85
C SER A 1003 46.27 -35.01 -45.38
N LYS A 1004 46.06 -36.33 -45.50
CA LYS A 1004 46.98 -37.39 -45.02
C LYS A 1004 48.43 -37.27 -45.54
N ARG A 1005 48.66 -36.52 -46.64
CA ARG A 1005 50.00 -36.23 -47.18
C ARG A 1005 50.89 -35.40 -46.25
N TYR A 1006 50.30 -34.72 -45.26
CA TYR A 1006 51.03 -33.96 -44.26
C TYR A 1006 51.11 -34.76 -42.96
N PRO A 1007 52.29 -34.93 -42.34
CA PRO A 1007 52.42 -35.62 -41.05
C PRO A 1007 51.81 -34.79 -39.91
N LEU A 1008 51.27 -35.47 -38.90
CA LEU A 1008 50.84 -34.83 -37.66
C LEU A 1008 52.07 -34.32 -36.89
N ARG A 1009 51.92 -33.21 -36.18
CA ARG A 1009 53.01 -32.62 -35.38
C ARG A 1009 52.66 -32.73 -33.89
N MET A 1010 53.59 -33.25 -33.10
CA MET A 1010 53.51 -33.35 -31.65
C MET A 1010 54.60 -32.52 -31.00
N ALA A 1011 54.34 -32.01 -29.79
CA ALA A 1011 55.38 -31.42 -28.98
C ALA A 1011 56.35 -32.52 -28.52
N LEU A 1012 57.63 -32.15 -28.37
CA LEU A 1012 58.64 -33.09 -27.93
C LEU A 1012 58.35 -33.69 -26.54
N SER A 1013 57.72 -32.91 -25.66
CA SER A 1013 57.37 -33.37 -24.32
C SER A 1013 56.27 -34.44 -24.33
N GLN A 1014 55.34 -34.37 -25.29
CA GLN A 1014 54.32 -35.40 -25.53
C GLN A 1014 54.94 -36.72 -26.01
N ALA A 1015 55.87 -36.63 -26.97
CA ALA A 1015 56.62 -37.79 -27.43
C ALA A 1015 57.52 -38.37 -26.32
N THR A 1016 58.07 -37.51 -25.45
CA THR A 1016 58.87 -37.93 -24.29
C THR A 1016 58.01 -38.69 -23.29
N LEU A 1017 56.81 -38.19 -22.97
CA LEU A 1017 55.87 -38.87 -22.07
C LEU A 1017 55.44 -40.23 -22.63
N ALA A 1018 55.20 -40.32 -23.94
CA ALA A 1018 54.88 -41.58 -24.61
C ALA A 1018 56.00 -42.63 -24.51
N VAL A 1019 57.26 -42.22 -24.52
CA VAL A 1019 58.42 -43.13 -24.31
C VAL A 1019 58.59 -43.49 -22.83
N GLN A 1020 58.36 -42.55 -21.91
CA GLN A 1020 58.50 -42.79 -20.47
C GLN A 1020 57.37 -43.66 -19.90
N GLN A 1021 56.17 -43.60 -20.48
CA GLN A 1021 54.97 -44.28 -20.02
C GLN A 1021 54.30 -45.11 -21.15
N PRO A 1022 55.02 -46.07 -21.76
CA PRO A 1022 54.63 -46.72 -23.02
C PRO A 1022 53.30 -47.50 -22.93
N GLU A 1023 53.00 -48.07 -21.76
CA GLU A 1023 51.78 -48.84 -21.52
C GLU A 1023 50.61 -47.98 -21.01
N LYS A 1024 50.87 -46.69 -20.73
CA LYS A 1024 49.89 -45.77 -20.12
C LYS A 1024 49.64 -44.53 -20.97
N PHE A 1025 50.13 -44.48 -22.20
CA PHE A 1025 49.98 -43.34 -23.10
C PHE A 1025 49.16 -43.72 -24.34
N ALA A 1026 48.27 -42.84 -24.76
CA ALA A 1026 47.48 -42.97 -25.97
C ALA A 1026 47.59 -41.75 -26.87
N LEU A 1027 47.93 -41.98 -28.14
CA LEU A 1027 47.72 -41.00 -29.19
C LEU A 1027 46.36 -41.28 -29.85
N CYS A 1028 45.45 -40.33 -29.74
CA CYS A 1028 44.10 -40.39 -30.30
C CYS A 1028 44.01 -39.43 -31.49
N VAL A 1029 43.70 -39.96 -32.67
CA VAL A 1029 43.66 -39.18 -33.90
C VAL A 1029 42.24 -39.16 -34.47
N ILE A 1030 41.69 -37.96 -34.70
CA ILE A 1030 40.32 -37.76 -35.18
C ILE A 1030 40.37 -37.15 -36.59
N PRO A 1031 40.05 -37.90 -37.65
CA PRO A 1031 39.81 -37.32 -38.97
C PRO A 1031 38.52 -36.51 -38.95
N HIS A 1032 38.51 -35.34 -39.61
CA HIS A 1032 37.30 -34.52 -39.71
C HIS A 1032 37.09 -33.91 -41.11
N PRO A 1033 35.84 -33.72 -41.55
CA PRO A 1033 35.55 -32.91 -42.73
C PRO A 1033 35.95 -31.43 -42.54
N LEU A 1034 35.99 -30.67 -43.63
CA LEU A 1034 36.29 -29.23 -43.60
C LEU A 1034 35.22 -28.43 -42.82
N ASP A 1035 33.97 -28.91 -42.85
CA ASP A 1035 32.83 -28.35 -42.10
C ASP A 1035 32.59 -29.16 -40.83
N LEU A 1036 32.76 -28.53 -39.67
CA LEU A 1036 32.68 -29.16 -38.35
C LEU A 1036 31.26 -29.25 -37.77
N THR A 1037 30.26 -28.64 -38.42
CA THR A 1037 28.88 -28.55 -37.88
C THR A 1037 28.16 -29.90 -37.73
N THR A 1038 28.71 -30.95 -38.35
CA THR A 1038 28.14 -32.30 -38.38
C THR A 1038 28.86 -33.29 -37.45
N ILE A 1039 29.80 -32.81 -36.64
CA ILE A 1039 30.66 -33.62 -35.78
C ILE A 1039 30.20 -33.48 -34.33
N ASP A 1040 29.87 -34.61 -33.71
CA ASP A 1040 29.47 -34.70 -32.31
C ASP A 1040 30.31 -35.77 -31.59
N ALA A 1041 30.05 -35.97 -30.29
CA ALA A 1041 30.72 -37.01 -29.52
C ALA A 1041 30.53 -38.43 -30.11
N ALA A 1042 29.40 -38.70 -30.79
CA ALA A 1042 29.14 -39.99 -31.43
C ALA A 1042 30.00 -40.18 -32.69
N TYR A 1043 30.25 -39.11 -33.44
CA TYR A 1043 31.21 -39.07 -34.54
C TYR A 1043 32.60 -39.42 -34.02
N VAL A 1044 33.05 -38.81 -32.92
CA VAL A 1044 34.37 -39.10 -32.34
C VAL A 1044 34.47 -40.58 -31.92
N LYS A 1045 33.45 -41.16 -31.28
CA LYS A 1045 33.46 -42.59 -30.94
C LYS A 1045 33.60 -43.51 -32.16
N ARG A 1046 33.06 -43.09 -33.30
CA ARG A 1046 33.05 -43.90 -34.54
C ARG A 1046 34.35 -43.75 -35.34
N GLU A 1047 34.85 -42.53 -35.47
CA GLU A 1047 35.94 -42.19 -36.39
C GLU A 1047 37.32 -42.07 -35.72
N LEU A 1048 37.38 -42.00 -34.38
CA LEU A 1048 38.65 -41.91 -33.67
C LEU A 1048 39.51 -43.15 -33.86
N VAL A 1049 40.78 -42.91 -34.22
CA VAL A 1049 41.82 -43.92 -34.31
C VAL A 1049 42.71 -43.82 -33.07
N TYR A 1050 42.66 -44.84 -32.23
CA TYR A 1050 43.52 -44.98 -31.06
C TYR A 1050 44.82 -45.71 -31.45
N VAL A 1051 45.97 -45.09 -31.17
CA VAL A 1051 47.28 -45.67 -31.45
C VAL A 1051 47.97 -46.07 -30.13
N PRO A 1052 47.97 -47.36 -29.74
CA PRO A 1052 48.73 -47.86 -28.61
C PRO A 1052 50.21 -48.09 -28.96
N GLY A 1053 51.08 -48.15 -27.94
CA GLY A 1053 52.47 -48.60 -28.11
C GLY A 1053 53.30 -47.68 -29.00
N THR A 1054 53.14 -46.37 -28.84
CA THR A 1054 53.83 -45.35 -29.66
C THR A 1054 55.32 -45.20 -29.34
N SER A 1055 55.79 -45.75 -28.22
CA SER A 1055 57.16 -45.59 -27.71
C SER A 1055 58.24 -46.01 -28.71
N GLY A 1056 58.13 -47.19 -29.31
CA GLY A 1056 59.13 -47.70 -30.26
C GLY A 1056 59.30 -46.84 -31.52
N GLY A 1057 58.31 -45.99 -31.85
CA GLY A 1057 58.40 -45.00 -32.93
C GLY A 1057 59.06 -43.69 -32.52
N PHE A 1058 59.07 -43.38 -31.22
CA PHE A 1058 59.57 -42.11 -30.68
C PHE A 1058 60.93 -42.24 -29.99
N GLU A 1059 61.31 -43.43 -29.51
CA GLU A 1059 62.57 -43.69 -28.81
C GLU A 1059 63.79 -43.12 -29.53
N GLN A 1060 63.95 -43.43 -30.82
CA GLN A 1060 65.08 -42.95 -31.61
C GLN A 1060 65.12 -41.41 -31.70
N VAL A 1061 63.96 -40.77 -31.89
CA VAL A 1061 63.86 -39.31 -32.00
C VAL A 1061 64.17 -38.62 -30.67
N ILE A 1062 63.72 -39.21 -29.56
CA ILE A 1062 64.02 -38.71 -28.21
C ILE A 1062 65.48 -38.93 -27.85
N GLU A 1063 66.08 -40.08 -28.19
CA GLU A 1063 67.51 -40.32 -28.00
C GLU A 1063 68.38 -39.35 -28.78
N ASP A 1064 68.02 -39.08 -30.04
CA ASP A 1064 68.77 -38.15 -30.88
C ASP A 1064 68.63 -36.72 -30.36
N TRP A 1065 67.46 -36.35 -29.84
CA TRP A 1065 67.28 -35.09 -29.11
C TRP A 1065 68.14 -35.01 -27.84
N ILE A 1066 68.15 -36.06 -27.02
CA ILE A 1066 68.95 -36.10 -25.78
C ILE A 1066 70.45 -36.04 -26.11
N LYS A 1067 70.92 -36.71 -27.18
CA LYS A 1067 72.30 -36.59 -27.67
C LYS A 1067 72.63 -35.17 -28.08
N LEU A 1068 71.72 -34.51 -28.78
CA LEU A 1068 71.87 -33.13 -29.23
C LEU A 1068 71.89 -32.15 -28.05
N GLN A 1069 71.06 -32.37 -27.02
CA GLN A 1069 71.12 -31.62 -25.76
C GLN A 1069 72.40 -31.89 -24.95
N LYS A 1070 72.91 -33.13 -24.93
CA LYS A 1070 74.19 -33.45 -24.28
C LYS A 1070 75.38 -32.79 -24.98
N LEU A 1071 75.38 -32.79 -26.31
CA LEU A 1071 76.40 -32.10 -27.12
C LEU A 1071 76.33 -30.58 -26.93
N SER A 1072 75.12 -30.03 -26.78
CA SER A 1072 74.90 -28.61 -26.48
C SER A 1072 75.34 -28.22 -25.06
N ASN A 1073 75.15 -29.11 -24.08
CA ASN A 1073 75.48 -28.88 -22.67
C ASN A 1073 76.89 -29.33 -22.24
N GLN A 1074 77.73 -29.86 -23.14
CA GLN A 1074 79.13 -30.15 -22.85
C GLN A 1074 79.95 -28.85 -22.83
N GLN A 1075 80.07 -28.24 -21.65
CA GLN A 1075 81.06 -27.20 -21.40
C GLN A 1075 82.41 -27.85 -21.10
N ASP A 1076 83.21 -28.10 -22.13
CA ASP A 1076 84.66 -28.13 -21.97
C ASP A 1076 85.14 -26.68 -22.01
N GLN A 1077 86.02 -26.28 -21.08
CA GLN A 1077 86.28 -24.87 -20.68
C GLN A 1077 86.77 -23.90 -21.78
N TYR A 1078 86.82 -24.31 -23.05
CA TYR A 1078 87.31 -23.49 -24.16
C TYR A 1078 86.47 -23.52 -25.46
N ILE A 1079 85.54 -24.44 -25.67
CA ILE A 1079 84.65 -24.46 -26.86
C ILE A 1079 83.30 -25.10 -26.49
N ALA A 1080 82.18 -24.44 -26.80
CA ALA A 1080 80.82 -24.96 -26.61
C ALA A 1080 80.05 -24.96 -27.94
N LEU A 1081 79.25 -26.00 -28.19
CA LEU A 1081 78.34 -26.09 -29.34
C LEU A 1081 76.97 -25.53 -28.93
N GLU A 1082 76.63 -24.31 -29.35
CA GLU A 1082 75.30 -23.73 -29.07
C GLU A 1082 74.33 -24.05 -30.22
N VAL A 1083 73.33 -24.90 -29.95
CA VAL A 1083 72.25 -25.19 -30.91
C VAL A 1083 70.92 -24.67 -30.36
N THR A 1084 70.47 -23.53 -30.89
CA THR A 1084 69.21 -22.89 -30.48
C THR A 1084 68.06 -23.39 -31.36
N ILE A 1085 67.25 -24.31 -30.82
CA ILE A 1085 65.99 -24.75 -31.43
C ILE A 1085 64.87 -24.29 -30.50
N GLU A 1086 64.16 -23.22 -30.88
CA GLU A 1086 63.21 -22.57 -29.97
C GLU A 1086 62.02 -23.45 -29.58
N LYS A 1087 61.54 -24.36 -30.46
CA LYS A 1087 60.44 -25.31 -30.18
C LYS A 1087 60.53 -26.60 -31.02
N PRO A 1088 61.26 -27.64 -30.57
CA PRO A 1088 61.33 -28.89 -31.32
C PRO A 1088 59.96 -29.60 -31.37
N LYS A 1089 59.59 -30.10 -32.57
CA LYS A 1089 58.36 -30.86 -32.79
C LYS A 1089 58.68 -32.23 -33.40
N VAL A 1090 57.94 -33.26 -32.99
CA VAL A 1090 58.01 -34.61 -33.56
C VAL A 1090 56.95 -34.74 -34.66
N ARG A 1091 57.33 -35.27 -35.82
CA ARG A 1091 56.40 -35.51 -36.95
C ARG A 1091 55.99 -36.98 -36.99
N VAL A 1092 54.70 -37.25 -36.96
CA VAL A 1092 54.10 -38.58 -37.02
C VAL A 1092 53.41 -38.76 -38.37
N SER A 1093 53.86 -39.72 -39.18
CA SER A 1093 53.25 -39.98 -40.48
C SER A 1093 51.90 -40.70 -40.33
N HIS A 1094 51.00 -40.50 -41.28
CA HIS A 1094 49.71 -41.22 -41.29
C HIS A 1094 49.89 -42.73 -41.45
N GLY A 1095 50.95 -43.19 -42.13
CA GLY A 1095 51.30 -44.61 -42.17
C GLY A 1095 51.59 -45.20 -40.78
N PHE A 1096 52.28 -44.46 -39.91
CA PHE A 1096 52.55 -44.90 -38.53
C PHE A 1096 51.27 -45.10 -37.70
N ILE A 1097 50.25 -44.28 -37.97
CA ILE A 1097 48.94 -44.27 -37.30
C ILE A 1097 48.06 -45.39 -37.85
N ASP A 1098 47.95 -45.48 -39.18
CA ASP A 1098 47.11 -46.46 -39.87
C ASP A 1098 47.58 -47.91 -39.56
N ASP A 1099 48.89 -48.15 -39.46
CA ASP A 1099 49.47 -49.49 -39.16
C ASP A 1099 49.19 -49.98 -37.73
N ARG A 1100 48.86 -49.08 -36.81
CA ARG A 1100 48.71 -49.36 -35.36
C ARG A 1100 47.32 -49.00 -34.82
N GLY A 1101 46.43 -48.50 -35.68
CA GLY A 1101 45.13 -47.98 -35.30
C GLY A 1101 44.20 -49.03 -34.69
N LYS A 1102 43.59 -48.69 -33.56
CA LYS A 1102 42.53 -49.42 -32.87
C LYS A 1102 41.31 -48.53 -32.67
N SER A 1103 40.20 -49.16 -32.27
CA SER A 1103 38.93 -48.46 -32.08
C SER A 1103 38.86 -47.69 -30.76
N PHE A 1104 37.92 -46.75 -30.65
CA PHE A 1104 37.58 -46.08 -29.39
C PHE A 1104 37.21 -47.07 -28.26
N ALA A 1105 36.56 -48.20 -28.58
CA ALA A 1105 36.23 -49.20 -27.57
C ALA A 1105 37.47 -49.90 -27.00
N ASP A 1106 38.52 -50.09 -27.82
CA ASP A 1106 39.80 -50.64 -27.37
C ASP A 1106 40.56 -49.63 -26.48
N LEU A 1107 40.47 -48.32 -26.78
CA LEU A 1107 40.99 -47.27 -25.92
C LEU A 1107 40.37 -47.34 -24.53
N VAL A 1108 39.04 -47.43 -24.42
CA VAL A 1108 38.35 -47.50 -23.13
C VAL A 1108 38.76 -48.75 -22.35
N ARG A 1109 38.92 -49.89 -23.04
CA ARG A 1109 39.38 -51.14 -22.42
C ARG A 1109 40.80 -51.00 -21.87
N ASP A 1110 41.70 -50.41 -22.64
CA ASP A 1110 43.11 -50.23 -22.25
C ASP A 1110 43.25 -49.19 -21.13
N ILE A 1111 42.43 -48.13 -21.12
CA ILE A 1111 42.32 -47.20 -19.99
C ILE A 1111 41.89 -47.94 -18.73
N ILE A 1112 40.76 -48.66 -18.75
CA ILE A 1112 40.23 -49.40 -17.59
C ILE A 1112 41.26 -50.42 -17.07
N LYS A 1113 41.97 -51.10 -17.98
CA LYS A 1113 43.02 -52.06 -17.63
C LYS A 1113 44.22 -51.39 -16.95
N ALA A 1114 44.58 -50.18 -17.37
CA ALA A 1114 45.74 -49.46 -16.83
C ALA A 1114 45.45 -48.77 -15.49
N ILE A 1115 44.19 -48.36 -15.24
CA ILE A 1115 43.78 -47.63 -14.02
C ILE A 1115 43.22 -48.53 -12.91
N ASN A 1116 42.87 -49.78 -13.20
CA ASN A 1116 42.56 -50.81 -12.21
C ASN A 1116 43.85 -51.53 -11.79
#